data_AF-A0A9N9WSE4-F1
#
_entry.id   AF-A0A9N9WSE4-F1
#
_cell.length_a   1.000
_cell.length_b   1.000
_cell.length_c   1.000
_cell.angle_alpha   90.00
_cell.angle_beta   90.00
_cell.angle_gamma   90.00
#
_symmetry.space_group_name_H-M   'P 1'
#
loop_
_entity.id
_entity.type
_entity.pdbx_description
1 polymer ?
#
loop_
_entity_poly.entity_id
_entity_poly.type
_entity_poly.pdbx_seq_one_letter_code
_entity_poly.pdbx_strand_id
1 'polypeptide(L)'
;MKVCVIGAGAAGLCAIKHTINYGLEVTAYEQAKEIGGTWVYTDDIGKDKYGLDVHSSMYQGLNTNLPKEIMHYPDYPFPEQENSYLSAEEVLKYYQSYADSFNLRNYIKFEHHVVRVRPLLNDTWEVIVRDLRRNTYETVNYDAILVCNGHYNTPFIPDYEGRNIFEGKQIHSHDYRCGDPYTNESVLIIGNGPSGRDALLDIQNVAANVTWSHHWENGSLINHLRNSVTQKPDVLKFNKDGAFFIDGSYQKFSVILYCTGYRYTFPFLSVDCGLMVNDNCIEPLYKHCININRPTLAIIGLPNFVCPNQLFDIQTRFCLTFISRKQKFPKKEEMLRDLENDIKVQLIERGFPKRKFHLLGVGHQEKYYDSLSEITNIDPIEPVITMMFEKSMSNLVQDFVNFQLKGTMNNRNPKVRRREYTTDVHSNFEYNADQNTNNFNEVNRVKFQNNEADIILDRKINYFYTPGRCGGDAFSASLLMSSDYWHSITVHHQGLFTKGEIAAGLEEMVENKYFIPIAYISGINEDTFYIYNQSSALQNMIKKNLETVVTNKSLRFTLKLGVGCYVKGQLNPIEKIDLAIADVISKYRELRLDFSYFDKHRAFVDMQFSLKNHGCFNIFCDRLLYALQIDMNRNVLANIRILVLVGNKIKYLQPLSKLTKCRSLQNISLKNNLIESIEELEALKILNLKALSVAGNLIMANNESILANKIMKILPSLEKLDIKRKHEVLDTPIVENIITPSKSSEDVVKSIDIDENFKNEFPRREFIKAFWSKIVIEHNGRFKSKVILDEMFEAFFQDVPCYICYYKTGELEDSFMLYMNFSPMNILVVNDLKMKMKGTNEFVTFRLHLKCSTFTKGELKWSELIGKVVNKRISAAKLDLSNFCNDPDFKELIFNLKAADVKKHILQCALNINPKIIEINLSNNDLNSFKGLGIIKSFPELISLNLSQNNIESLFRFPENLKIVELIVDQNPLCEKFKTPISTTYEYVKVFNALCPQLQYIDGRKIDQSFKMINMQNYYTTSNAHNTVESFLSYFYKNFDNNYNRMILCDVLYKSDSILTIKCENDKTLVKIGKEDIKRFYQEFTITEHDFITMTVDTPLFNNQNILISVNGVFKQKKFQSMNEEDNIFTFSRTFLLRMEKRNNGRKSRTPGTLSETYNYEIQNEMFNYAVLNDSRIKIKAFKKKPATEEEIELVFDNKITMKNEFTANMELFRQTTLLSEKWCLRILEDANGDFTTALNYFLEMYKIQFFKKEDFNF
;
A
#
# COMPACT_ATOMS: atom_id res chain seq x y z
N MET A 1 33.76 4.08 10.60
CA MET A 1 32.66 3.54 9.79
C MET A 1 33.02 3.66 8.34
N LYS A 2 32.67 2.67 7.52
CA LYS A 2 32.93 2.59 6.09
C LYS A 2 31.69 3.00 5.30
N VAL A 3 31.83 3.99 4.43
CA VAL A 3 30.75 4.59 3.65
C VAL A 3 30.96 4.28 2.17
N CYS A 4 29.94 3.76 1.51
CA CYS A 4 29.90 3.60 0.06
C CYS A 4 29.26 4.83 -0.57
N VAL A 5 29.92 5.46 -1.54
CA VAL A 5 29.32 6.51 -2.38
C VAL A 5 29.08 5.93 -3.77
N ILE A 6 27.86 6.04 -4.29
CA ILE A 6 27.50 5.50 -5.62
C ILE A 6 27.40 6.65 -6.61
N GLY A 7 28.39 6.78 -7.50
CA GLY A 7 28.54 7.88 -8.45
C GLY A 7 29.58 8.91 -8.02
N ALA A 8 30.36 9.40 -8.99
CA ALA A 8 31.38 10.46 -8.85
C ALA A 8 31.05 11.67 -9.74
N GLY A 9 29.76 11.96 -9.91
CA GLY A 9 29.27 13.26 -10.39
C GLY A 9 29.31 14.34 -9.30
N ALA A 10 28.72 15.50 -9.56
CA ALA A 10 28.72 16.64 -8.64
C ALA A 10 28.28 16.29 -7.20
N ALA A 11 27.17 15.55 -7.04
CA ALA A 11 26.74 15.12 -5.70
C ALA A 11 27.74 14.16 -5.04
N GLY A 12 28.32 13.25 -5.81
CA GLY A 12 29.28 12.24 -5.33
C GLY A 12 30.59 12.85 -4.86
N LEU A 13 31.14 13.84 -5.58
CA LEU A 13 32.36 14.53 -5.17
C LEU A 13 32.18 15.26 -3.84
N CYS A 14 31.04 15.93 -3.69
CA CYS A 14 30.65 16.58 -2.44
C CYS A 14 30.52 15.57 -1.30
N ALA A 15 29.85 14.44 -1.55
CA ALA A 15 29.69 13.33 -0.61
C ALA A 15 31.03 12.75 -0.14
N ILE A 16 31.96 12.49 -1.07
CA ILE A 16 33.29 11.96 -0.75
C ILE A 16 34.05 12.94 0.15
N LYS A 17 34.13 14.22 -0.27
CA LYS A 17 34.87 15.26 0.46
C LYS A 17 34.36 15.42 1.89
N HIS A 18 33.04 15.52 2.07
CA HIS A 18 32.48 15.67 3.42
C HIS A 18 32.61 14.40 4.25
N THR A 19 32.50 13.21 3.64
CA THR A 19 32.70 11.94 4.36
C THR A 19 34.10 11.87 4.97
N ILE A 20 35.12 12.32 4.22
CA ILE A 20 36.51 12.47 4.70
C ILE A 20 36.59 13.48 5.85
N ASN A 21 35.98 14.67 5.69
CA ASN A 21 35.97 15.70 6.73
C ASN A 21 35.29 15.26 8.04
N TYR A 22 34.33 14.34 7.97
CA TYR A 22 33.69 13.74 9.13
C TYR A 22 34.51 12.58 9.74
N GLY A 23 35.68 12.28 9.21
CA GLY A 23 36.60 11.24 9.72
C GLY A 23 36.17 9.82 9.40
N LEU A 24 35.36 9.62 8.35
CA LEU A 24 34.85 8.30 7.95
C LEU A 24 35.67 7.73 6.78
N GLU A 25 35.76 6.40 6.71
CA GLU A 25 36.39 5.72 5.58
C GLU A 25 35.40 5.72 4.39
N VAL A 26 35.84 6.12 3.21
CA VAL A 26 34.98 6.24 2.03
C VAL A 26 35.52 5.45 0.85
N THR A 27 34.63 4.83 0.09
CA THR A 27 34.91 4.31 -1.25
C THR A 27 33.77 4.71 -2.15
N ALA A 28 34.09 5.33 -3.28
CA ALA A 28 33.14 5.69 -4.31
C ALA A 28 33.27 4.77 -5.51
N TYR A 29 32.15 4.39 -6.11
CA TYR A 29 32.10 3.60 -7.34
C TYR A 29 31.49 4.44 -8.46
N GLU A 30 32.22 4.58 -9.57
CA GLU A 30 31.81 5.32 -10.76
C GLU A 30 31.85 4.39 -11.97
N GLN A 31 30.74 4.34 -12.72
CA GLN A 31 30.66 3.49 -13.90
C GLN A 31 31.45 4.07 -15.08
N ALA A 32 31.59 5.39 -15.16
CA ALA A 32 32.37 6.07 -16.17
C ALA A 32 33.89 5.97 -15.88
N LYS A 33 34.68 6.31 -16.90
CA LYS A 33 36.14 6.37 -16.82
C LYS A 33 36.67 7.64 -16.13
N GLU A 34 35.82 8.63 -15.90
CA GLU A 34 36.21 9.96 -15.43
C GLU A 34 35.17 10.60 -14.52
N ILE A 35 35.58 11.67 -13.82
CA ILE A 35 34.75 12.43 -12.88
C ILE A 35 33.89 13.42 -13.63
N GLY A 36 32.66 13.65 -13.14
CA GLY A 36 31.80 14.73 -13.61
C GLY A 36 30.33 14.32 -13.81
N GLY A 37 30.05 13.02 -13.87
CA GLY A 37 28.70 12.49 -14.07
C GLY A 37 28.10 13.03 -15.37
N THR A 38 26.92 13.67 -15.29
CA THR A 38 26.26 14.29 -16.45
C THR A 38 27.12 15.31 -17.20
N TRP A 39 28.11 15.94 -16.57
CA TRP A 39 28.97 16.94 -17.23
C TRP A 39 30.01 16.35 -18.17
N VAL A 40 30.17 15.02 -18.18
CA VAL A 40 31.04 14.32 -19.12
C VAL A 40 30.31 14.16 -20.45
N TYR A 41 30.70 14.93 -21.46
CA TYR A 41 30.18 14.76 -22.82
C TYR A 41 30.66 13.43 -23.43
N THR A 42 29.78 12.77 -24.20
CA THR A 42 30.12 11.61 -25.04
C THR A 42 29.22 11.60 -26.27
N ASP A 43 29.74 11.18 -27.42
CA ASP A 43 28.93 10.95 -28.63
C ASP A 43 28.09 9.65 -28.52
N ASP A 44 28.45 8.75 -27.61
CA ASP A 44 27.71 7.50 -27.38
C ASP A 44 26.27 7.78 -26.92
N ILE A 45 25.30 7.05 -27.48
CA ILE A 45 23.87 7.08 -27.10
C ILE A 45 23.35 5.67 -26.82
N GLY A 46 22.29 5.56 -26.03
CA GLY A 46 21.71 4.26 -25.65
C GLY A 46 22.63 3.44 -24.74
N LYS A 47 23.53 2.63 -25.31
CA LYS A 47 24.41 1.71 -24.58
C LYS A 47 25.89 2.06 -24.76
N ASP A 48 26.65 2.02 -23.67
CA ASP A 48 28.10 2.15 -23.71
C ASP A 48 28.79 0.86 -24.19
N LYS A 49 30.13 0.91 -24.32
CA LYS A 49 30.97 -0.25 -24.70
C LYS A 49 30.85 -1.47 -23.78
N TYR A 50 30.32 -1.31 -22.57
CA TYR A 50 30.12 -2.40 -21.59
C TYR A 50 28.68 -2.93 -21.56
N GLY A 51 27.80 -2.39 -22.41
CA GLY A 51 26.38 -2.74 -22.47
C GLY A 51 25.54 -2.07 -21.38
N LEU A 52 26.10 -1.09 -20.65
CA LEU A 52 25.37 -0.29 -19.67
C LEU A 52 24.69 0.90 -20.35
N ASP A 53 23.61 1.42 -19.76
CA ASP A 53 22.96 2.60 -20.32
C ASP A 53 23.89 3.81 -20.20
N VAL A 54 24.04 4.58 -21.28
CA VAL A 54 24.86 5.79 -21.29
C VAL A 54 24.32 6.76 -20.23
N HIS A 55 25.19 7.22 -19.34
CA HIS A 55 24.75 8.07 -18.24
C HIS A 55 24.46 9.51 -18.66
N SER A 56 25.29 10.03 -19.55
CA SER A 56 25.30 11.45 -19.89
C SER A 56 24.17 11.79 -20.85
N SER A 57 23.47 12.87 -20.52
CA SER A 57 22.50 13.55 -21.39
C SER A 57 23.06 14.87 -21.94
N MET A 58 24.39 15.06 -21.85
CA MET A 58 25.04 16.28 -22.29
C MET A 58 25.10 16.35 -23.81
N TYR A 59 25.01 17.56 -24.35
CA TYR A 59 25.07 17.84 -25.79
C TYR A 59 26.07 18.99 -26.06
N GLN A 60 26.51 19.08 -27.31
CA GLN A 60 27.51 20.04 -27.76
C GLN A 60 26.95 21.47 -27.67
N GLY A 61 27.80 22.42 -27.29
CA GLY A 61 27.42 23.83 -27.19
C GLY A 61 26.52 24.19 -26.00
N LEU A 62 26.28 23.25 -25.07
CA LEU A 62 25.51 23.54 -23.85
C LEU A 62 26.22 24.60 -23.00
N ASN A 63 25.48 25.67 -22.70
CA ASN A 63 25.80 26.62 -21.63
C ASN A 63 24.88 26.37 -20.43
N THR A 64 25.35 26.73 -19.23
CA THR A 64 24.55 26.62 -18.02
C THR A 64 23.24 27.40 -18.17
N ASN A 65 22.17 26.86 -17.59
CA ASN A 65 20.88 27.55 -17.47
C ASN A 65 20.74 28.31 -16.14
N LEU A 66 21.74 28.20 -15.26
CA LEU A 66 21.88 28.94 -14.02
C LEU A 66 23.23 29.69 -14.00
N PRO A 67 23.31 30.83 -13.31
CA PRO A 67 24.56 31.55 -13.13
C PRO A 67 25.55 30.76 -12.26
N LYS A 68 26.84 30.81 -12.57
CA LYS A 68 27.92 30.11 -11.85
C LYS A 68 27.94 30.48 -10.36
N GLU A 69 27.55 31.70 -10.03
CA GLU A 69 27.53 32.25 -8.68
C GLU A 69 26.59 31.49 -7.75
N ILE A 70 25.55 30.81 -8.26
CA ILE A 70 24.69 29.94 -7.44
C ILE A 70 25.02 28.44 -7.60
N MET A 71 25.91 28.12 -8.55
CA MET A 71 26.33 26.76 -8.86
C MET A 71 27.64 26.37 -8.18
N HIS A 72 28.37 27.25 -7.47
CA HIS A 72 29.60 26.85 -6.77
C HIS A 72 29.31 26.01 -5.51
N TYR A 73 30.27 25.20 -5.06
CA TYR A 73 30.28 24.67 -3.70
C TYR A 73 30.67 25.78 -2.71
N PRO A 74 30.08 25.85 -1.51
CA PRO A 74 30.34 26.92 -0.55
C PRO A 74 31.82 27.15 -0.21
N ASP A 75 32.63 26.10 -0.25
CA ASP A 75 34.04 26.10 0.11
C ASP A 75 35.00 26.16 -1.10
N TYR A 76 34.45 26.29 -2.31
CA TYR A 76 35.24 26.29 -3.54
C TYR A 76 34.54 27.11 -4.65
N PRO A 77 34.72 28.44 -4.69
CA PRO A 77 34.07 29.28 -5.69
C PRO A 77 34.60 29.01 -7.10
N PHE A 78 33.81 29.36 -8.13
CA PHE A 78 34.32 29.41 -9.49
C PHE A 78 35.42 30.49 -9.62
N PRO A 79 36.40 30.32 -10.53
CA PRO A 79 37.35 31.38 -10.85
C PRO A 79 36.66 32.68 -11.27
N GLU A 80 37.24 33.81 -10.88
CA GLU A 80 36.76 35.13 -11.32
C GLU A 80 36.82 35.24 -12.84
N GLN A 81 35.68 35.55 -13.45
CA GLN A 81 35.55 35.83 -14.89
C GLN A 81 34.28 36.64 -15.15
N GLU A 82 34.21 37.27 -16.33
CA GLU A 82 33.15 38.22 -16.68
C GLU A 82 31.79 37.54 -16.93
N ASN A 83 31.79 36.34 -17.51
CA ASN A 83 30.57 35.59 -17.83
C ASN A 83 30.05 34.80 -16.62
N SER A 84 28.75 34.91 -16.34
CA SER A 84 28.08 34.11 -15.31
C SER A 84 27.49 32.80 -15.83
N TYR A 85 27.18 32.69 -17.12
CA TYR A 85 26.70 31.44 -17.72
C TYR A 85 27.86 30.76 -18.44
N LEU A 86 28.23 29.57 -17.97
CA LEU A 86 29.46 28.88 -18.38
C LEU A 86 29.17 27.79 -19.38
N SER A 87 30.17 27.44 -20.18
CA SER A 87 30.10 26.23 -21.02
C SER A 87 30.12 24.96 -20.14
N ALA A 88 29.55 23.87 -20.66
CA ALA A 88 29.62 22.56 -19.99
C ALA A 88 31.06 22.10 -19.70
N GLU A 89 32.01 22.44 -20.59
CA GLU A 89 33.43 22.12 -20.43
C GLU A 89 34.06 22.85 -19.24
N GLU A 90 33.74 24.14 -19.05
CA GLU A 90 34.21 24.92 -17.90
C GLU A 90 33.68 24.36 -16.58
N VAL A 91 32.41 23.93 -16.55
CA VAL A 91 31.81 23.31 -15.37
C VAL A 91 32.45 21.94 -15.08
N LEU A 92 32.71 21.13 -16.10
CA LEU A 92 33.44 19.86 -15.94
C LEU A 92 34.85 20.11 -15.38
N LYS A 93 35.57 21.10 -15.92
CA LYS A 93 36.90 21.49 -15.44
C LYS A 93 36.86 21.96 -13.99
N TYR A 94 35.82 22.68 -13.58
CA TYR A 94 35.60 23.06 -12.18
C TYR A 94 35.48 21.84 -11.27
N TYR A 95 34.66 20.84 -11.61
CA TYR A 95 34.52 19.61 -10.81
C TYR A 95 35.80 18.78 -10.77
N GLN A 96 36.54 18.71 -11.89
CA GLN A 96 37.85 18.05 -11.92
C GLN A 96 38.86 18.77 -11.02
N SER A 97 38.90 20.10 -11.08
CA SER A 97 39.77 20.93 -10.24
C SER A 97 39.42 20.82 -8.74
N TYR A 98 38.12 20.75 -8.42
CA TYR A 98 37.64 20.46 -7.05
C TYR A 98 38.15 19.09 -6.57
N ALA A 99 37.98 18.05 -7.39
CA ALA A 99 38.44 16.70 -7.06
C ALA A 99 39.95 16.63 -6.85
N ASP A 100 40.73 17.35 -7.67
CA ASP A 100 42.19 17.40 -7.56
C ASP A 100 42.65 18.18 -6.32
N SER A 101 42.03 19.34 -6.05
CA SER A 101 42.35 20.20 -4.90
C SER A 101 42.15 19.50 -3.56
N PHE A 102 41.12 18.64 -3.46
CA PHE A 102 40.83 17.84 -2.27
C PHE A 102 41.33 16.40 -2.35
N ASN A 103 42.10 16.04 -3.39
CA ASN A 103 42.68 14.72 -3.60
C ASN A 103 41.64 13.55 -3.56
N LEU A 104 40.45 13.79 -4.11
CA LEU A 104 39.30 12.88 -4.02
C LEU A 104 39.44 11.64 -4.91
N ARG A 105 40.29 11.70 -5.94
CA ARG A 105 40.48 10.60 -6.91
C ARG A 105 40.90 9.29 -6.27
N ASN A 106 41.64 9.34 -5.17
CA ASN A 106 42.14 8.15 -4.47
C ASN A 106 41.03 7.33 -3.81
N TYR A 107 39.84 7.90 -3.67
CA TYR A 107 38.68 7.23 -3.08
C TYR A 107 37.70 6.70 -4.13
N ILE A 108 37.96 6.94 -5.42
CA ILE A 108 37.04 6.59 -6.52
C ILE A 108 37.59 5.39 -7.30
N LYS A 109 36.77 4.36 -7.43
CA LYS A 109 36.97 3.25 -8.36
C LYS A 109 36.18 3.54 -9.65
N PHE A 110 36.89 3.91 -10.71
CA PHE A 110 36.32 4.14 -12.05
C PHE A 110 36.05 2.84 -12.79
N GLU A 111 35.15 2.89 -13.77
CA GLU A 111 34.68 1.73 -14.54
C GLU A 111 34.25 0.58 -13.61
N HIS A 112 33.60 0.93 -12.50
CA HIS A 112 33.01 0.02 -11.53
C HIS A 112 31.51 0.32 -11.42
N HIS A 113 30.70 -0.63 -11.88
CA HIS A 113 29.24 -0.49 -11.86
C HIS A 113 28.66 -1.17 -10.62
N VAL A 114 27.91 -0.43 -9.82
CA VAL A 114 27.19 -1.02 -8.67
C VAL A 114 25.99 -1.79 -9.19
N VAL A 115 25.98 -3.10 -8.95
CA VAL A 115 24.98 -4.04 -9.44
C VAL A 115 23.85 -4.21 -8.43
N ARG A 116 24.19 -4.34 -7.14
CA ARG A 116 23.22 -4.56 -6.08
C ARG A 116 23.68 -3.97 -4.76
N VAL A 117 22.76 -3.40 -4.00
CA VAL A 117 22.91 -2.94 -2.61
C VAL A 117 21.78 -3.58 -1.83
N ARG A 118 22.09 -4.29 -0.73
CA ARG A 118 21.09 -4.81 0.21
C ARG A 118 21.50 -4.60 1.66
N PRO A 119 20.56 -4.44 2.60
CA PRO A 119 20.86 -4.51 4.02
C PRO A 119 21.24 -5.94 4.44
N LEU A 120 22.02 -6.04 5.51
CA LEU A 120 22.37 -7.26 6.23
C LEU A 120 21.75 -7.22 7.64
N LEU A 121 21.68 -8.39 8.30
CA LEU A 121 21.06 -8.53 9.64
C LEU A 121 21.77 -7.73 10.75
N ASN A 122 23.02 -7.33 10.54
CA ASN A 122 23.84 -6.56 11.48
C ASN A 122 23.77 -5.04 11.23
N ASP A 123 22.71 -4.55 10.56
CA ASP A 123 22.53 -3.15 10.16
C ASP A 123 23.68 -2.55 9.32
N THR A 124 24.39 -3.42 8.60
CA THR A 124 25.34 -3.03 7.54
C THR A 124 24.78 -3.34 6.16
N TRP A 125 25.52 -3.00 5.11
CA TRP A 125 25.08 -3.12 3.73
C TRP A 125 26.04 -3.99 2.94
N GLU A 126 25.51 -4.95 2.17
CA GLU A 126 26.26 -5.67 1.15
C GLU A 126 26.11 -4.94 -0.19
N VAL A 127 27.24 -4.63 -0.83
CA VAL A 127 27.29 -4.01 -2.15
C VAL A 127 28.01 -4.94 -3.12
N ILE A 128 27.34 -5.33 -4.20
CA ILE A 128 27.92 -6.05 -5.33
C ILE A 128 28.30 -5.03 -6.40
N VAL A 129 29.56 -5.07 -6.82
CA VAL A 129 30.13 -4.19 -7.83
C VAL A 129 30.76 -5.02 -8.94
N ARG A 130 30.56 -4.60 -10.19
CA ARG A 130 31.21 -5.17 -11.37
C ARG A 130 32.36 -4.27 -11.82
N ASP A 131 33.59 -4.78 -11.76
CA ASP A 131 34.75 -4.19 -12.46
C ASP A 131 34.52 -4.40 -13.96
N LEU A 132 34.22 -3.32 -14.68
CA LEU A 132 33.83 -3.38 -16.10
C LEU A 132 35.01 -3.73 -17.00
N ARG A 133 36.24 -3.36 -16.61
CA ARG A 133 37.45 -3.66 -17.40
C ARG A 133 37.76 -5.15 -17.36
N ARG A 134 37.64 -5.76 -16.17
CA ARG A 134 37.95 -7.18 -15.96
C ARG A 134 36.74 -8.10 -16.11
N ASN A 135 35.54 -7.52 -16.13
CA ASN A 135 34.27 -8.24 -16.10
C ASN A 135 34.17 -9.18 -14.89
N THR A 136 34.63 -8.73 -13.73
CA THR A 136 34.61 -9.49 -12.47
C THR A 136 33.71 -8.82 -11.44
N TYR A 137 33.13 -9.61 -10.54
CA TYR A 137 32.25 -9.12 -9.49
C TYR A 137 32.96 -9.16 -8.13
N GLU A 138 32.85 -8.08 -7.37
CA GLU A 138 33.27 -7.99 -5.98
C GLU A 138 32.06 -7.72 -5.07
N THR A 139 32.04 -8.37 -3.91
CA THR A 139 31.03 -8.14 -2.87
C THR A 139 31.73 -7.53 -1.67
N VAL A 140 31.31 -6.33 -1.26
CA VAL A 140 31.94 -5.55 -0.19
C VAL A 140 30.89 -5.04 0.79
N ASN A 141 31.18 -5.13 2.09
CA ASN A 141 30.29 -4.64 3.13
C ASN A 141 30.62 -3.19 3.54
N TYR A 142 29.59 -2.41 3.85
CA TYR A 142 29.66 -1.00 4.26
C TYR A 142 28.72 -0.71 5.42
N ASP A 143 29.04 0.28 6.26
CA ASP A 143 28.18 0.70 7.37
C ASP A 143 27.09 1.68 6.91
N ALA A 144 27.33 2.43 5.83
CA ALA A 144 26.38 3.39 5.27
C ALA A 144 26.53 3.54 3.76
N ILE A 145 25.45 3.95 3.10
CA ILE A 145 25.37 4.13 1.64
C ILE A 145 24.91 5.55 1.33
N LEU A 146 25.67 6.29 0.53
CA LEU A 146 25.27 7.56 -0.08
C LEU A 146 25.05 7.34 -1.58
N VAL A 147 23.80 7.41 -2.00
CA VAL A 147 23.39 7.24 -3.40
C VAL A 147 23.47 8.59 -4.10
N CYS A 148 24.40 8.72 -5.05
CA CYS A 148 24.72 9.94 -5.79
C CYS A 148 24.70 9.70 -7.32
N ASN A 149 23.90 8.73 -7.78
CA ASN A 149 23.86 8.31 -9.18
C ASN A 149 23.06 9.24 -10.10
N GLY A 150 22.48 10.33 -9.60
CA GLY A 150 21.69 11.27 -10.40
C GLY A 150 20.39 10.66 -10.96
N HIS A 151 19.59 11.51 -11.62
CA HIS A 151 18.25 11.13 -12.07
C HIS A 151 17.83 11.77 -13.42
N TYR A 152 18.80 12.23 -14.21
CA TYR A 152 18.60 12.80 -15.55
C TYR A 152 19.21 11.92 -16.66
N ASN A 153 19.09 10.60 -16.52
CA ASN A 153 19.65 9.62 -17.47
C ASN A 153 18.60 8.66 -18.05
N THR A 154 17.55 8.27 -17.32
CA THR A 154 16.56 7.30 -17.82
C THR A 154 15.40 8.04 -18.49
N PRO A 155 15.19 7.93 -19.82
CA PRO A 155 14.16 8.66 -20.54
C PRO A 155 12.73 8.39 -20.03
N PHE A 156 11.90 9.44 -19.95
CA PHE A 156 10.46 9.29 -19.83
C PHE A 156 9.80 9.67 -21.14
N ILE A 157 9.32 8.69 -21.90
CA ILE A 157 8.53 8.91 -23.12
C ILE A 157 7.06 8.51 -22.83
N PRO A 158 6.10 9.44 -22.94
CA PRO A 158 4.68 9.12 -22.80
C PRO A 158 4.18 8.12 -23.85
N ASP A 159 3.18 7.33 -23.50
CA ASP A 159 2.52 6.43 -24.44
C ASP A 159 1.47 7.19 -25.24
N TYR A 160 1.80 7.55 -26.48
CA TYR A 160 0.91 8.21 -27.41
C TYR A 160 0.29 7.18 -28.36
N GLU A 161 -1.04 7.26 -28.58
CA GLU A 161 -1.70 6.45 -29.59
C GLU A 161 -1.02 6.63 -30.95
N GLY A 162 -0.75 5.54 -31.66
CA GLY A 162 -0.12 5.57 -32.99
C GLY A 162 1.38 5.85 -33.00
N ARG A 163 2.05 5.98 -31.84
CA ARG A 163 3.52 6.19 -31.79
C ARG A 163 4.30 5.08 -32.50
N ASN A 164 3.83 3.85 -32.41
CA ASN A 164 4.45 2.67 -33.02
C ASN A 164 4.30 2.59 -34.54
N ILE A 165 3.39 3.38 -35.14
CA ILE A 165 3.20 3.42 -36.60
C ILE A 165 3.87 4.64 -37.25
N PHE A 166 4.41 5.57 -36.48
CA PHE A 166 5.14 6.72 -37.02
C PHE A 166 6.44 6.25 -37.69
N GLU A 167 6.61 6.60 -38.96
CA GLU A 167 7.69 6.12 -39.83
C GLU A 167 8.94 7.01 -39.78
N GLY A 168 8.85 8.20 -39.18
CA GLY A 168 9.97 9.13 -38.99
C GLY A 168 10.86 8.79 -37.77
N LYS A 169 11.93 9.58 -37.58
CA LYS A 169 12.88 9.40 -36.47
C LYS A 169 12.22 9.81 -35.15
N GLN A 170 12.42 9.00 -34.10
CA GLN A 170 11.96 9.30 -32.74
C GLN A 170 13.16 9.31 -31.79
N ILE A 171 13.40 10.43 -31.11
CA ILE A 171 14.57 10.65 -30.27
C ILE A 171 14.11 11.25 -28.94
N HIS A 172 14.71 10.85 -27.81
CA HIS A 172 14.52 11.54 -26.53
C HIS A 172 15.66 12.52 -26.29
N SER A 173 15.43 13.58 -25.52
CA SER A 173 16.46 14.57 -25.16
C SER A 173 17.71 13.98 -24.48
N HIS A 174 17.63 12.74 -24.00
CA HIS A 174 18.76 11.98 -23.45
C HIS A 174 19.81 11.67 -24.53
N ASP A 175 19.36 11.33 -25.73
CA ASP A 175 20.19 10.93 -26.87
C ASP A 175 20.47 12.12 -27.82
N TYR A 176 19.98 13.31 -27.48
CA TYR A 176 20.31 14.54 -28.22
C TYR A 176 21.78 14.91 -28.02
N ARG A 177 22.50 15.25 -29.09
CA ARG A 177 23.93 15.61 -29.05
C ARG A 177 24.28 16.93 -29.74
N CYS A 178 23.59 17.29 -30.81
CA CYS A 178 23.78 18.56 -31.51
C CYS A 178 22.63 18.82 -32.48
N GLY A 179 22.53 20.06 -32.98
CA GLY A 179 21.54 20.48 -33.97
C GLY A 179 21.80 19.98 -35.40
N ASP A 180 23.04 19.70 -35.79
CA ASP A 180 23.41 19.35 -37.18
C ASP A 180 22.53 18.27 -37.84
N PRO A 181 22.19 17.14 -37.17
CA PRO A 181 21.35 16.08 -37.75
C PRO A 181 19.92 16.50 -38.11
N TYR A 182 19.49 17.69 -37.67
CA TYR A 182 18.16 18.24 -37.90
C TYR A 182 18.13 19.25 -39.06
N THR A 183 19.27 19.45 -39.76
CA THR A 183 19.37 20.35 -40.91
C THR A 183 18.35 19.98 -41.99
N ASN A 184 17.52 20.94 -42.40
CA ASN A 184 16.43 20.77 -43.37
C ASN A 184 15.31 19.79 -42.96
N GLU A 185 15.31 19.26 -41.73
CA GLU A 185 14.26 18.36 -41.24
C GLU A 185 13.03 19.18 -40.77
N SER A 186 11.85 18.54 -40.76
CA SER A 186 10.65 19.02 -40.06
C SER A 186 10.53 18.36 -38.69
N VAL A 187 10.69 19.15 -37.63
CA VAL A 187 10.92 18.62 -36.28
C VAL A 187 9.76 18.96 -35.35
N LEU A 188 9.22 17.96 -34.67
CA LEU A 188 8.28 18.13 -33.54
C LEU A 188 9.03 17.98 -32.22
N ILE A 189 9.14 19.06 -31.44
CA ILE A 189 9.66 19.04 -30.07
C ILE A 189 8.48 18.97 -29.10
N ILE A 190 8.48 17.99 -28.20
CA ILE A 190 7.41 17.79 -27.20
C ILE A 190 7.94 18.11 -25.81
N GLY A 191 7.39 19.14 -25.17
CA GLY A 191 7.72 19.55 -23.81
C GLY A 191 8.40 20.93 -23.71
N ASN A 192 8.02 21.70 -22.68
CA ASN A 192 8.53 23.05 -22.38
C ASN A 192 9.40 23.09 -21.10
N GLY A 193 10.09 21.99 -20.79
CA GLY A 193 11.14 21.98 -19.77
C GLY A 193 12.46 22.57 -20.29
N PRO A 194 13.52 22.61 -19.46
CA PRO A 194 14.83 23.10 -19.88
C PRO A 194 15.35 22.44 -21.18
N SER A 195 15.26 21.11 -21.30
CA SER A 195 15.71 20.40 -22.51
C SER A 195 14.93 20.79 -23.77
N GLY A 196 13.61 21.00 -23.66
CA GLY A 196 12.78 21.38 -24.82
C GLY A 196 13.06 22.80 -25.30
N ARG A 197 13.34 23.68 -24.34
CA ARG A 197 13.74 25.07 -24.55
C ARG A 197 15.10 25.17 -25.23
N ASP A 198 16.12 24.51 -24.69
CA ASP A 198 17.47 24.58 -25.26
C ASP A 198 17.53 23.90 -26.63
N ALA A 199 16.91 22.72 -26.78
CA ALA A 199 16.85 22.04 -28.07
C ALA A 199 16.09 22.87 -29.12
N LEU A 200 15.04 23.60 -28.73
CA LEU A 200 14.36 24.54 -29.62
C LEU A 200 15.33 25.63 -30.10
N LEU A 201 16.11 26.23 -29.19
CA LEU A 201 17.05 27.29 -29.52
C LEU A 201 18.15 26.83 -30.48
N ASP A 202 18.62 25.59 -30.32
CA ASP A 202 19.63 24.97 -31.18
C ASP A 202 19.03 24.59 -32.56
N ILE A 203 17.96 23.81 -32.57
CA ILE A 203 17.35 23.24 -33.78
C ILE A 203 16.70 24.31 -34.67
N GLN A 204 16.11 25.38 -34.12
CA GLN A 204 15.43 26.40 -34.93
C GLN A 204 16.36 27.14 -35.92
N ASN A 205 17.68 27.05 -35.73
CA ASN A 205 18.66 27.67 -36.59
C ASN A 205 19.00 26.84 -37.84
N VAL A 206 18.72 25.53 -37.81
CA VAL A 206 19.15 24.57 -38.85
C VAL A 206 17.99 23.80 -39.49
N ALA A 207 16.90 23.57 -38.76
CA ALA A 207 15.73 22.85 -39.26
C ALA A 207 14.91 23.65 -40.28
N ALA A 208 14.23 22.96 -41.19
CA ALA A 208 13.34 23.60 -42.17
C ALA A 208 12.09 24.19 -41.50
N ASN A 209 11.54 23.49 -40.50
CA ASN A 209 10.47 23.99 -39.63
C ASN A 209 10.51 23.26 -38.29
N VAL A 210 10.15 23.98 -37.23
CA VAL A 210 10.06 23.41 -35.87
C VAL A 210 8.66 23.63 -35.35
N THR A 211 8.01 22.55 -34.91
CA THR A 211 6.78 22.61 -34.13
C THR A 211 7.10 22.30 -32.68
N TRP A 212 6.67 23.17 -31.76
CA TRP A 212 6.88 23.01 -30.34
C TRP A 212 5.55 22.78 -29.62
N SER A 213 5.38 21.58 -29.07
CA SER A 213 4.14 21.14 -28.40
C SER A 213 4.26 21.25 -26.89
N HIS A 214 3.34 21.98 -26.25
CA HIS A 214 3.27 22.14 -24.80
C HIS A 214 1.91 22.68 -24.29
N HIS A 215 1.65 22.53 -22.99
CA HIS A 215 0.45 23.01 -22.30
C HIS A 215 0.67 24.26 -21.41
N TRP A 216 1.60 25.15 -21.78
CA TRP A 216 1.84 26.39 -21.04
C TRP A 216 0.79 27.47 -21.39
N GLU A 217 0.07 27.98 -20.38
CA GLU A 217 -1.10 28.86 -20.54
C GLU A 217 -0.77 30.36 -20.72
N ASN A 218 0.44 30.81 -20.38
CA ASN A 218 0.82 32.23 -20.43
C ASN A 218 1.68 32.57 -21.67
N GLY A 219 1.09 33.26 -22.65
CA GLY A 219 1.69 33.59 -23.95
C GLY A 219 2.85 34.60 -23.98
N SER A 220 3.57 34.88 -22.88
CA SER A 220 4.66 35.88 -22.88
C SER A 220 5.91 35.46 -23.64
N LEU A 221 6.11 34.15 -23.86
CA LEU A 221 7.24 33.60 -24.64
C LEU A 221 7.12 33.87 -26.16
N ILE A 222 5.94 34.33 -26.63
CA ILE A 222 5.60 34.48 -28.05
C ILE A 222 6.40 35.58 -28.74
N ASN A 223 6.82 36.63 -28.02
CA ASN A 223 7.38 37.84 -28.64
C ASN A 223 8.84 37.73 -29.10
N HIS A 224 9.53 36.61 -28.82
CA HIS A 224 10.98 36.48 -29.07
C HIS A 224 11.37 35.28 -29.93
N LEU A 225 10.42 34.44 -30.38
CA LEU A 225 10.71 33.29 -31.24
C LEU A 225 10.72 33.70 -32.72
N ARG A 226 11.50 32.99 -33.55
CA ARG A 226 11.50 33.21 -35.01
C ARG A 226 10.16 32.79 -35.63
N ASN A 227 9.79 33.42 -36.74
CA ASN A 227 8.58 33.09 -37.52
C ASN A 227 8.53 31.62 -38.00
N SER A 228 9.66 30.90 -38.00
CA SER A 228 9.77 29.49 -38.40
C SER A 228 9.34 28.48 -37.32
N VAL A 229 9.05 28.93 -36.10
CA VAL A 229 8.60 28.09 -34.99
C VAL A 229 7.07 28.13 -34.88
N THR A 230 6.43 26.97 -34.99
CA THR A 230 4.98 26.82 -34.78
C THR A 230 4.71 26.25 -33.39
N GLN A 231 3.95 26.94 -32.55
CA GLN A 231 3.51 26.35 -31.27
C GLN A 231 2.23 25.53 -31.44
N LYS A 232 2.15 24.42 -30.71
CA LYS A 232 0.97 23.54 -30.68
C LYS A 232 0.61 23.16 -29.25
N PRO A 233 -0.67 22.87 -28.96
CA PRO A 233 -1.04 22.23 -27.70
C PRO A 233 -0.48 20.80 -27.66
N ASP A 234 -0.81 20.06 -26.60
CA ASP A 234 -0.34 18.68 -26.45
C ASP A 234 -0.74 17.81 -27.66
N VAL A 235 0.17 16.89 -28.01
CA VAL A 235 -0.07 15.85 -29.02
C VAL A 235 -1.19 14.93 -28.52
N LEU A 236 -2.20 14.73 -29.35
CA LEU A 236 -3.30 13.80 -29.10
C LEU A 236 -2.90 12.37 -29.52
N LYS A 237 -2.41 12.21 -30.75
CA LYS A 237 -1.97 10.92 -31.31
C LYS A 237 -1.05 11.10 -32.51
N PHE A 238 -0.26 10.08 -32.81
CA PHE A 238 0.56 10.01 -34.02
C PHE A 238 -0.15 9.28 -35.15
N ASN A 239 0.22 9.66 -36.37
CA ASN A 239 -0.06 8.94 -37.61
C ASN A 239 1.28 8.47 -38.22
N LYS A 240 1.24 7.82 -39.38
CA LYS A 240 2.46 7.36 -40.08
C LYS A 240 3.48 8.47 -40.36
N ASP A 241 3.01 9.65 -40.74
CA ASP A 241 3.86 10.75 -41.23
C ASP A 241 3.75 12.03 -40.40
N GLY A 242 3.05 12.01 -39.26
CA GLY A 242 2.75 13.23 -38.51
C GLY A 242 2.03 13.02 -37.18
N ALA A 243 1.54 14.11 -36.60
CA ALA A 243 0.81 14.12 -35.35
C ALA A 243 -0.50 14.92 -35.44
N PHE A 244 -1.52 14.42 -34.75
CA PHE A 244 -2.74 15.16 -34.43
C PHE A 244 -2.59 15.81 -33.05
N PHE A 245 -3.03 17.05 -32.91
CA PHE A 245 -2.99 17.82 -31.66
C PHE A 245 -4.39 17.95 -31.05
N ILE A 246 -4.46 18.32 -29.77
CA ILE A 246 -5.74 18.47 -29.04
C ILE A 246 -6.66 19.53 -29.67
N ASP A 247 -6.10 20.56 -30.34
CA ASP A 247 -6.88 21.55 -31.09
C ASP A 247 -7.51 21.00 -32.39
N GLY A 248 -7.33 19.72 -32.68
CA GLY A 248 -7.83 19.05 -33.89
C GLY A 248 -6.93 19.24 -35.11
N SER A 249 -5.84 20.01 -35.01
CA SER A 249 -4.92 20.21 -36.12
C SER A 249 -4.04 18.99 -36.38
N TYR A 250 -3.59 18.85 -37.62
CA TYR A 250 -2.68 17.81 -38.08
C TYR A 250 -1.46 18.43 -38.75
N GLN A 251 -0.27 17.91 -38.48
CA GLN A 251 0.95 18.34 -39.15
C GLN A 251 1.91 17.15 -39.35
N LYS A 252 2.66 17.18 -40.46
CA LYS A 252 3.64 16.17 -40.82
C LYS A 252 5.01 16.48 -40.23
N PHE A 253 5.72 15.44 -39.80
CA PHE A 253 7.05 15.55 -39.19
C PHE A 253 7.95 14.43 -39.68
N SER A 254 9.21 14.76 -39.89
CA SER A 254 10.30 13.82 -40.18
C SER A 254 10.97 13.31 -38.90
N VAL A 255 10.98 14.15 -37.86
CA VAL A 255 11.61 13.84 -36.57
C VAL A 255 10.71 14.26 -35.41
N ILE A 256 10.60 13.40 -34.39
CA ILE A 256 10.00 13.72 -33.09
C ILE A 256 11.11 13.71 -32.04
N LEU A 257 11.26 14.83 -31.35
CA LEU A 257 12.16 14.98 -30.20
C LEU A 257 11.34 15.09 -28.90
N TYR A 258 11.40 14.05 -28.09
CA TYR A 258 10.76 14.00 -26.77
C TYR A 258 11.63 14.70 -25.73
N CYS A 259 11.20 15.88 -25.29
CA CYS A 259 11.79 16.63 -24.18
C CYS A 259 10.89 16.52 -22.93
N THR A 260 10.48 15.29 -22.63
CA THR A 260 9.42 14.95 -21.68
C THR A 260 9.94 14.56 -20.29
N GLY A 261 11.25 14.69 -20.06
CA GLY A 261 11.87 14.48 -18.75
C GLY A 261 12.36 13.05 -18.53
N TYR A 262 12.63 12.71 -17.26
CA TYR A 262 13.33 11.47 -16.90
C TYR A 262 12.61 10.71 -15.78
N ARG A 263 12.89 9.41 -15.70
CA ARG A 263 12.42 8.54 -14.62
C ARG A 263 13.47 8.40 -13.52
N TYR A 264 13.03 8.38 -12.27
CA TYR A 264 13.84 7.99 -11.13
C TYR A 264 14.07 6.48 -11.18
N THR A 265 15.33 6.08 -11.24
CA THR A 265 15.74 4.69 -11.33
C THR A 265 16.91 4.42 -10.41
N PHE A 266 16.77 3.38 -9.59
CA PHE A 266 17.79 2.89 -8.68
C PHE A 266 17.88 1.36 -8.84
N PRO A 267 18.25 0.85 -10.03
CA PRO A 267 18.14 -0.57 -10.36
C PRO A 267 18.98 -1.47 -9.44
N PHE A 268 20.00 -0.91 -8.79
CA PHE A 268 20.86 -1.59 -7.85
C PHE A 268 20.30 -1.69 -6.42
N LEU A 269 19.28 -0.91 -6.02
CA LEU A 269 18.71 -1.02 -4.68
C LEU A 269 17.79 -2.23 -4.60
N SER A 270 17.98 -3.08 -3.59
CA SER A 270 17.11 -4.23 -3.35
C SER A 270 15.82 -3.84 -2.60
N VAL A 271 14.78 -4.68 -2.70
CA VAL A 271 13.46 -4.38 -2.12
C VAL A 271 13.50 -4.24 -0.59
N ASP A 272 14.38 -4.98 0.05
CA ASP A 272 14.67 -4.95 1.49
C ASP A 272 15.40 -3.68 1.94
N CYS A 273 15.92 -2.85 1.03
CA CYS A 273 16.27 -1.46 1.34
C CYS A 273 15.05 -0.67 1.85
N GLY A 274 13.83 -1.11 1.52
CA GLY A 274 12.59 -0.50 2.00
C GLY A 274 12.25 0.84 1.32
N LEU A 275 12.69 1.05 0.07
CA LEU A 275 12.33 2.20 -0.75
C LEU A 275 11.47 1.76 -1.93
N MET A 276 10.51 2.60 -2.30
CA MET A 276 9.62 2.39 -3.44
C MET A 276 9.69 3.60 -4.37
N VAL A 277 9.68 3.35 -5.67
CA VAL A 277 9.52 4.41 -6.69
C VAL A 277 8.16 4.25 -7.35
N ASN A 278 7.28 5.25 -7.19
CA ASN A 278 5.94 5.26 -7.79
C ASN A 278 5.59 6.65 -8.31
N ASP A 279 5.07 6.74 -9.54
CA ASP A 279 4.81 7.99 -10.27
C ASP A 279 5.97 8.99 -10.14
N ASN A 280 7.22 8.56 -10.38
CA ASN A 280 8.42 9.39 -10.26
C ASN A 280 8.64 10.05 -8.88
N CYS A 281 8.10 9.45 -7.83
CA CYS A 281 8.34 9.81 -6.43
C CYS A 281 8.99 8.64 -5.71
N ILE A 282 9.99 8.89 -4.87
CA ILE A 282 10.65 7.88 -4.05
C ILE A 282 10.33 8.07 -2.56
N GLU A 283 9.84 7.01 -1.93
CA GLU A 283 9.32 7.02 -0.56
C GLU A 283 9.69 5.69 0.16
N PRO A 284 9.82 5.68 1.50
CA PRO A 284 9.75 6.82 2.40
C PRO A 284 11.12 7.47 2.65
N LEU A 285 11.22 8.78 2.42
CA LEU A 285 12.44 9.57 2.67
C LEU A 285 12.18 10.67 3.70
N TYR A 286 13.02 10.78 4.72
CA TYR A 286 13.07 11.90 5.63
C TYR A 286 13.84 13.04 4.97
N LYS A 287 13.23 14.24 4.95
CA LYS A 287 13.79 15.43 4.30
C LYS A 287 14.30 15.17 2.88
N HIS A 288 13.56 14.42 2.08
CA HIS A 288 13.91 14.06 0.70
C HIS A 288 15.28 13.38 0.49
N CYS A 289 15.96 12.90 1.53
CA CYS A 289 17.30 12.31 1.41
C CYS A 289 17.51 11.04 2.23
N ILE A 290 17.14 10.97 3.51
CA ILE A 290 17.43 9.82 4.39
C ILE A 290 16.33 8.75 4.24
N ASN A 291 16.70 7.49 4.04
CA ASN A 291 15.76 6.37 4.00
C ASN A 291 15.19 6.08 5.40
N ILE A 292 13.90 6.32 5.61
CA ILE A 292 13.25 6.16 6.92
C ILE A 292 13.30 4.71 7.41
N ASN A 293 13.20 3.74 6.51
CA ASN A 293 13.21 2.33 6.86
C ASN A 293 14.61 1.84 7.23
N ARG A 294 15.65 2.43 6.64
CA ARG A 294 17.06 2.09 6.87
C ARG A 294 17.92 3.36 6.85
N PRO A 295 17.99 4.12 7.96
CA PRO A 295 18.52 5.49 7.99
C PRO A 295 20.01 5.67 7.66
N THR A 296 20.79 4.58 7.61
CA THR A 296 22.19 4.62 7.13
C THR A 296 22.31 4.58 5.60
N LEU A 297 21.20 4.61 4.87
CA LEU A 297 21.16 4.87 3.43
C LEU A 297 20.53 6.24 3.16
N ALA A 298 21.21 7.08 2.38
CA ALA A 298 20.70 8.38 1.95
C ALA A 298 20.86 8.58 0.44
N ILE A 299 19.94 9.33 -0.17
CA ILE A 299 19.98 9.75 -1.57
C ILE A 299 20.28 11.25 -1.59
N ILE A 300 21.35 11.63 -2.28
CA ILE A 300 21.82 13.03 -2.35
C ILE A 300 21.46 13.61 -3.72
N GLY A 301 20.88 14.81 -3.71
CA GLY A 301 20.58 15.57 -4.92
C GLY A 301 19.29 15.18 -5.63
N LEU A 302 18.33 14.61 -4.91
CA LEU A 302 17.03 14.20 -5.46
C LEU A 302 16.06 15.38 -5.73
N PRO A 303 15.99 16.43 -4.89
CA PRO A 303 15.16 17.59 -5.20
C PRO A 303 15.53 18.33 -6.49
N ASN A 304 14.54 18.86 -7.20
CA ASN A 304 14.72 19.63 -8.44
C ASN A 304 14.19 21.07 -8.34
N PHE A 305 14.58 21.92 -9.30
CA PHE A 305 14.45 23.39 -9.24
C PHE A 305 15.09 23.98 -7.98
N VAL A 306 16.41 23.80 -7.87
CA VAL A 306 17.24 24.08 -6.68
C VAL A 306 18.56 24.73 -7.09
N CYS A 307 19.31 25.28 -6.13
CA CYS A 307 20.73 25.60 -6.26
C CYS A 307 21.56 24.29 -6.12
N PRO A 308 22.06 23.66 -7.20
CA PRO A 308 22.42 22.25 -7.19
C PRO A 308 23.57 21.90 -6.23
N ASN A 309 24.73 22.56 -6.38
CA ASN A 309 25.89 22.27 -5.54
C ASN A 309 25.68 22.65 -4.07
N GLN A 310 24.82 23.63 -3.80
CA GLN A 310 24.42 24.05 -2.46
C GLN A 310 23.52 23.00 -1.80
N LEU A 311 22.55 22.47 -2.54
CA LEU A 311 21.72 21.35 -2.10
C LEU A 311 22.58 20.11 -1.79
N PHE A 312 23.50 19.75 -2.68
CA PHE A 312 24.37 18.58 -2.48
C PHE A 312 25.19 18.72 -1.20
N ASP A 313 25.74 19.91 -0.96
CA ASP A 313 26.53 20.24 0.23
C ASP A 313 25.71 20.11 1.52
N ILE A 314 24.57 20.79 1.61
CA ILE A 314 23.78 20.80 2.83
C ILE A 314 23.13 19.44 3.12
N GLN A 315 22.64 18.71 2.11
CA GLN A 315 22.10 17.36 2.30
C GLN A 315 23.18 16.38 2.76
N THR A 316 24.39 16.49 2.20
CA THR A 316 25.50 15.61 2.57
C THR A 316 25.91 15.85 4.02
N ARG A 317 26.12 17.11 4.42
CA ARG A 317 26.45 17.47 5.81
C ARG A 317 25.34 17.02 6.77
N PHE A 318 24.09 17.26 6.43
CA PHE A 318 22.92 16.82 7.20
C PHE A 318 22.92 15.30 7.43
N CYS A 319 23.05 14.50 6.36
CA CYS A 319 23.06 13.05 6.45
C CYS A 319 24.26 12.54 7.28
N LEU A 320 25.44 13.11 7.04
CA LEU A 320 26.68 12.70 7.71
C LEU A 320 26.68 13.04 9.20
N THR A 321 26.01 14.10 9.65
CA THR A 321 25.85 14.40 11.08
C THR A 321 25.20 13.24 11.84
N PHE A 322 24.23 12.56 11.23
CA PHE A 322 23.63 11.36 11.82
C PHE A 322 24.45 10.09 11.59
N ILE A 323 24.93 9.87 10.35
CA ILE A 323 25.70 8.67 9.99
C ILE A 323 27.00 8.57 10.80
N SER A 324 27.69 9.70 11.02
CA SER A 324 28.92 9.73 11.82
C SER A 324 28.65 9.63 13.33
N ARG A 325 27.38 9.51 13.75
CA ARG A 325 26.93 9.48 15.14
C ARG A 325 27.26 10.74 15.94
N LYS A 326 27.51 11.88 15.28
CA LYS A 326 27.63 13.18 15.97
C LYS A 326 26.30 13.60 16.58
N GLN A 327 25.20 13.24 15.92
CA GLN A 327 23.84 13.33 16.44
C GLN A 327 23.13 11.98 16.25
N LYS A 328 22.17 11.66 17.13
CA LYS A 328 21.32 10.48 16.93
C LYS A 328 20.26 10.78 15.87
N PHE A 329 19.94 9.79 15.05
CA PHE A 329 18.79 9.89 14.15
C PHE A 329 17.52 10.19 14.96
N PRO A 330 16.60 11.03 14.43
CA PRO A 330 15.27 11.15 14.98
C PRO A 330 14.57 9.80 15.02
N LYS A 331 13.56 9.65 15.88
CA LYS A 331 12.79 8.39 15.93
C LYS A 331 12.09 8.15 14.59
N LYS A 332 11.85 6.88 14.24
CA LYS A 332 11.17 6.53 12.98
C LYS A 332 9.82 7.23 12.85
N GLU A 333 9.08 7.36 13.95
CA GLU A 333 7.79 8.04 13.98
C GLU A 333 7.92 9.55 13.72
N GLU A 334 9.03 10.18 14.15
CA GLU A 334 9.30 11.60 13.89
C GLU A 334 9.63 11.82 12.42
N MET A 335 10.46 10.96 11.84
CA MET A 335 10.78 10.99 10.42
C MET A 335 9.54 10.77 9.54
N LEU A 336 8.65 9.83 9.93
CA LEU A 336 7.39 9.60 9.23
C LEU A 336 6.44 10.80 9.31
N ARG A 337 6.34 11.44 10.49
CA ARG A 337 5.55 12.67 10.66
C ARG A 337 6.07 13.81 9.78
N ASP A 338 7.38 13.95 9.65
CA ASP A 338 7.98 14.95 8.77
C ASP A 338 7.66 14.65 7.29
N LEU A 339 7.77 13.39 6.86
CA LEU A 339 7.36 12.97 5.52
C LEU A 339 5.86 13.23 5.26
N GLU A 340 4.98 12.95 6.23
CA GLU A 340 3.56 13.27 6.11
C GLU A 340 3.31 14.78 5.94
N ASN A 341 4.09 15.62 6.63
CA ASN A 341 4.03 17.07 6.46
C ASN A 341 4.53 17.50 5.08
N ASP A 342 5.64 16.95 4.60
CA ASP A 342 6.14 17.23 3.25
C ASP A 342 5.11 16.79 2.19
N ILE A 343 4.48 15.62 2.34
CA ILE A 343 3.40 15.13 1.46
C ILE A 343 2.25 16.12 1.43
N LYS A 344 1.85 16.63 2.60
CA LYS A 344 0.80 17.64 2.69
C LYS A 344 1.19 18.94 1.98
N VAL A 345 2.37 19.50 2.28
CA VAL A 345 2.82 20.76 1.66
C VAL A 345 2.91 20.59 0.14
N GLN A 346 3.56 19.53 -0.33
CA GLN A 346 3.81 19.34 -1.75
C GLN A 346 2.55 18.97 -2.55
N LEU A 347 1.80 17.95 -2.13
CA LEU A 347 0.69 17.44 -2.95
C LEU A 347 -0.61 18.20 -2.75
N ILE A 348 -0.84 18.71 -1.53
CA ILE A 348 -2.10 19.36 -1.16
C ILE A 348 -1.96 20.87 -1.29
N GLU A 349 -1.05 21.49 -0.52
CA GLU A 349 -0.98 22.95 -0.43
C GLU A 349 -0.44 23.58 -1.73
N ARG A 350 0.53 22.92 -2.38
CA ARG A 350 1.07 23.36 -3.68
C ARG A 350 0.35 22.76 -4.88
N GLY A 351 -0.59 21.82 -4.65
CA GLY A 351 -1.35 21.15 -5.71
C GLY A 351 -0.50 20.35 -6.70
N PHE A 352 0.71 19.94 -6.32
CA PHE A 352 1.57 19.19 -7.22
C PHE A 352 1.09 17.74 -7.36
N PRO A 353 1.11 17.17 -8.59
CA PRO A 353 0.95 15.74 -8.76
C PRO A 353 2.13 15.00 -8.11
N LYS A 354 1.95 13.72 -7.77
CA LYS A 354 2.97 12.90 -7.07
C LYS A 354 4.34 12.92 -7.75
N ARG A 355 4.41 12.87 -9.09
CA ARG A 355 5.66 13.05 -9.87
C ARG A 355 6.44 14.34 -9.66
N LYS A 356 5.84 15.37 -9.05
CA LYS A 356 6.48 16.64 -8.70
C LYS A 356 6.74 16.77 -7.20
N PHE A 357 6.59 15.70 -6.42
CA PHE A 357 6.77 15.71 -4.96
C PHE A 357 8.14 16.25 -4.52
N HIS A 358 9.20 15.92 -5.26
CA HIS A 358 10.56 16.38 -4.96
C HIS A 358 10.90 17.75 -5.60
N LEU A 359 9.93 18.49 -6.14
CA LEU A 359 10.15 19.83 -6.68
C LEU A 359 10.13 20.86 -5.54
N LEU A 360 11.26 21.52 -5.26
CA LEU A 360 11.31 22.57 -4.25
C LEU A 360 10.98 23.94 -4.87
N GLY A 361 11.78 24.44 -5.80
CA GLY A 361 11.53 25.71 -6.47
C GLY A 361 11.64 26.95 -5.56
N VAL A 362 11.21 28.09 -6.11
CA VAL A 362 11.25 29.43 -5.49
C VAL A 362 10.49 29.45 -4.14
N GLY A 363 11.06 30.09 -3.12
CA GLY A 363 10.52 30.21 -1.77
C GLY A 363 10.46 28.94 -0.90
N HIS A 364 10.43 27.73 -1.47
CA HIS A 364 10.40 26.47 -0.71
C HIS A 364 11.78 25.86 -0.53
N GLN A 365 12.70 26.04 -1.48
CA GLN A 365 14.06 25.52 -1.34
C GLN A 365 14.82 26.15 -0.17
N GLU A 366 14.62 27.46 0.10
CA GLU A 366 15.25 28.17 1.20
C GLU A 366 14.80 27.60 2.55
N LYS A 367 13.48 27.51 2.77
CA LYS A 367 12.91 26.88 3.97
C LYS A 367 13.40 25.45 4.18
N TYR A 368 13.56 24.70 3.09
CA TYR A 368 14.12 23.36 3.16
C TYR A 368 15.57 23.39 3.65
N TYR A 369 16.43 24.23 3.07
CA TYR A 369 17.82 24.38 3.50
C TYR A 369 17.93 24.82 4.96
N ASP A 370 17.16 25.83 5.36
CA ASP A 370 17.12 26.33 6.75
C ASP A 370 16.71 25.20 7.70
N SER A 371 15.69 24.41 7.35
CA SER A 371 15.27 23.29 8.19
C SER A 371 16.36 22.24 8.39
N LEU A 372 17.17 21.92 7.36
CA LEU A 372 18.29 20.98 7.50
C LEU A 372 19.37 21.55 8.43
N SER A 373 19.68 22.84 8.24
CA SER A 373 20.64 23.58 9.06
C SER A 373 20.21 23.60 10.53
N GLU A 374 18.97 23.96 10.82
CA GLU A 374 18.40 24.04 12.17
C GLU A 374 18.39 22.69 12.89
N ILE A 375 17.96 21.62 12.20
CA ILE A 375 17.83 20.27 12.80
C ILE A 375 19.19 19.71 13.25
N THR A 376 20.25 20.01 12.49
CA THR A 376 21.60 19.45 12.72
C THR A 376 22.63 20.46 13.22
N ASN A 377 22.22 21.71 13.41
CA ASN A 377 23.08 22.83 13.80
C ASN A 377 24.35 22.93 12.93
N ILE A 378 24.17 22.82 11.61
CA ILE A 378 25.23 22.98 10.60
C ILE A 378 25.09 24.34 9.93
N ASP A 379 26.18 24.86 9.33
CA ASP A 379 26.15 26.18 8.69
C ASP A 379 25.07 26.27 7.59
N PRO A 380 24.18 27.29 7.61
CA PRO A 380 23.13 27.48 6.62
C PRO A 380 23.70 27.95 5.27
N ILE A 381 22.87 27.87 4.23
CA ILE A 381 23.18 28.48 2.93
C ILE A 381 22.98 29.99 3.02
N GLU A 382 23.86 30.78 2.41
CA GLU A 382 23.73 32.23 2.44
C GLU A 382 22.45 32.69 1.70
N PRO A 383 21.60 33.54 2.31
CA PRO A 383 20.34 33.98 1.70
C PRO A 383 20.52 34.66 0.32
N VAL A 384 21.67 35.28 0.07
CA VAL A 384 21.97 35.90 -1.23
C VAL A 384 21.92 34.88 -2.38
N ILE A 385 22.26 33.61 -2.12
CA ILE A 385 22.29 32.55 -3.13
C ILE A 385 20.88 32.20 -3.60
N THR A 386 19.92 32.06 -2.69
CA THR A 386 18.52 31.81 -3.02
C THR A 386 17.89 33.04 -3.69
N MET A 387 18.19 34.25 -3.21
CA MET A 387 17.75 35.50 -3.87
C MET A 387 18.27 35.61 -5.32
N MET A 388 19.54 35.25 -5.59
CA MET A 388 20.10 35.23 -6.94
C MET A 388 19.43 34.18 -7.83
N PHE A 389 19.10 33.01 -7.29
CA PHE A 389 18.32 32.01 -8.01
C PHE A 389 16.95 32.58 -8.44
N GLU A 390 16.21 33.19 -7.52
CA GLU A 390 14.90 33.79 -7.83
C GLU A 390 15.00 34.87 -8.91
N LYS A 391 16.03 35.72 -8.82
CA LYS A 391 16.29 36.74 -9.85
C LYS A 391 16.61 36.12 -11.20
N SER A 392 17.42 35.06 -11.24
CA SER A 392 17.77 34.36 -12.49
C SER A 392 16.53 33.73 -13.15
N MET A 393 15.61 33.16 -12.36
CA MET A 393 14.35 32.60 -12.86
C MET A 393 13.42 33.70 -13.39
N SER A 394 13.36 34.85 -12.72
CA SER A 394 12.61 36.01 -13.21
C SER A 394 13.14 36.49 -14.57
N ASN A 395 14.47 36.59 -14.73
CA ASN A 395 15.09 36.97 -15.99
C ASN A 395 14.79 35.98 -17.13
N LEU A 396 14.83 34.66 -16.83
CA LEU A 396 14.49 33.61 -17.80
C LEU A 396 13.05 33.73 -18.31
N VAL A 397 12.10 34.08 -17.45
CA VAL A 397 10.69 34.28 -17.83
C VAL A 397 10.49 35.56 -18.64
N GLN A 398 11.24 36.62 -18.33
CA GLN A 398 11.14 37.91 -19.02
C GLN A 398 11.77 37.90 -20.41
N ASP A 399 12.90 37.22 -20.60
CA ASP A 399 13.63 37.18 -21.87
C ASP A 399 14.31 35.83 -22.06
N PHE A 400 13.50 34.85 -22.45
CA PHE A 400 13.95 33.47 -22.65
C PHE A 400 15.09 33.31 -23.67
N VAL A 401 15.21 34.22 -24.64
CA VAL A 401 16.25 34.14 -25.68
C VAL A 401 17.57 34.74 -25.18
N ASN A 402 17.53 35.85 -24.43
CA ASN A 402 18.72 36.59 -24.04
C ASN A 402 19.03 36.57 -22.54
N PHE A 403 18.38 35.71 -21.75
CA PHE A 403 18.61 35.65 -20.29
C PHE A 403 20.08 35.39 -19.93
N GLN A 404 20.81 34.69 -20.80
CA GLN A 404 22.25 34.43 -20.65
C GLN A 404 23.12 35.68 -20.91
N LEU A 405 22.64 36.65 -21.71
CA LEU A 405 23.37 37.88 -22.05
C LEU A 405 23.17 39.01 -21.03
N LYS A 406 22.03 39.02 -20.31
CA LYS A 406 21.69 40.05 -19.31
C LYS A 406 22.42 39.87 -17.97
N GLY A 407 23.35 38.92 -17.88
CA GLY A 407 24.04 38.49 -16.65
C GLY A 407 25.31 39.26 -16.29
N THR A 408 25.63 40.42 -16.88
CA THR A 408 26.79 41.22 -16.44
C THR A 408 26.47 41.95 -15.13
N MET A 409 26.54 41.24 -14.00
CA MET A 409 26.67 41.88 -12.69
C MET A 409 28.08 42.46 -12.62
N ASN A 410 28.21 43.77 -12.87
CA ASN A 410 29.49 44.50 -12.83
C ASN A 410 30.18 44.30 -11.47
N ASN A 411 31.15 43.38 -11.44
CA ASN A 411 31.92 43.02 -10.27
C ASN A 411 33.07 44.02 -10.04
N ARG A 412 32.73 45.29 -9.78
CA ARG A 412 33.71 46.33 -9.38
C ARG A 412 33.42 46.86 -7.97
N ASN A 413 33.38 45.98 -6.97
CA ASN A 413 33.92 46.23 -5.61
C ASN A 413 33.44 45.14 -4.62
N PRO A 414 34.34 44.31 -4.05
CA PRO A 414 34.02 43.36 -2.97
C PRO A 414 33.67 44.03 -1.62
N LYS A 415 33.41 45.35 -1.61
CA LYS A 415 33.22 46.20 -0.43
C LYS A 415 31.85 46.90 -0.37
N VAL A 416 30.88 46.54 -1.21
CA VAL A 416 29.51 47.07 -1.04
C VAL A 416 28.86 46.37 0.14
N ARG A 417 28.97 47.03 1.30
CA ARG A 417 28.46 46.62 2.61
C ARG A 417 26.95 46.38 2.56
N ARG A 418 26.50 45.20 2.99
CA ARG A 418 25.54 44.85 4.09
C ARG A 418 24.36 45.80 4.45
N ARG A 419 24.05 46.88 3.71
CA ARG A 419 23.07 47.92 4.11
C ARG A 419 22.08 48.38 3.03
N GLU A 420 22.25 47.99 1.76
CA GLU A 420 21.36 48.46 0.68
C GLU A 420 20.18 47.53 0.37
N TYR A 421 20.19 46.27 0.83
CA TYR A 421 19.01 45.38 0.71
C TYR A 421 18.02 45.50 1.88
N THR A 422 18.35 46.27 2.93
CA THR A 422 17.50 46.48 4.10
C THR A 422 16.56 47.69 4.00
N THR A 423 16.61 48.50 2.94
CA THR A 423 15.88 49.78 2.90
C THR A 423 14.63 49.81 2.02
N ASP A 424 14.39 48.83 1.15
CA ASP A 424 13.23 48.85 0.23
C ASP A 424 12.14 47.78 0.51
N VAL A 425 12.21 47.04 1.63
CA VAL A 425 11.19 46.02 1.97
C VAL A 425 10.57 46.20 3.37
N HIS A 426 11.00 47.19 4.15
CA HIS A 426 10.46 47.47 5.50
C HIS A 426 9.38 48.55 5.51
N SER A 427 8.36 48.42 4.65
CA SER A 427 7.08 49.07 4.87
C SER A 427 5.96 48.05 4.71
N ASN A 428 5.34 47.72 5.86
CA ASN A 428 4.16 46.88 6.10
C ASN A 428 4.49 45.47 6.61
N PHE A 429 3.86 45.16 7.75
CA PHE A 429 3.88 43.92 8.55
C PHE A 429 4.88 43.87 9.72
N GLU A 430 4.61 44.69 10.73
CA GLU A 430 4.87 44.31 12.13
C GLU A 430 3.65 43.52 12.67
N TYR A 431 3.88 42.38 13.30
CA TYR A 431 3.01 41.93 14.40
C TYR A 431 3.84 41.22 15.47
N ASN A 432 3.71 41.73 16.68
CA ASN A 432 4.46 41.35 17.86
C ASN A 432 4.15 39.93 18.33
N ALA A 433 5.22 39.26 18.78
CA ALA A 433 5.16 38.05 19.58
C ALA A 433 4.73 38.39 21.01
N ASP A 434 3.82 37.60 21.57
CA ASP A 434 3.69 37.48 23.02
C ASP A 434 3.69 36.00 23.42
N GLN A 435 4.48 35.72 24.45
CA GLN A 435 4.70 34.42 25.06
C GLN A 435 3.54 34.05 25.98
N ASN A 436 3.04 32.82 25.88
CA ASN A 436 2.69 32.01 27.06
C ASN A 436 2.49 30.53 26.68
N THR A 437 2.77 29.70 27.67
CA THR A 437 3.22 28.31 27.60
C THR A 437 2.12 27.25 27.53
N ASN A 438 2.56 26.05 27.12
CA ASN A 438 2.10 24.70 27.51
C ASN A 438 1.12 23.91 26.60
N ASN A 439 1.60 22.70 26.26
CA ASN A 439 0.89 21.48 25.84
C ASN A 439 -0.05 21.55 24.62
N PHE A 440 0.45 21.13 23.46
CA PHE A 440 -0.39 20.79 22.30
C PHE A 440 -0.34 19.27 22.02
N ASN A 441 -0.96 18.51 22.92
CA ASN A 441 -1.35 17.11 22.69
C ASN A 441 -2.47 17.04 21.63
N GLU A 442 -2.71 15.82 21.12
CA GLU A 442 -3.66 15.29 20.11
C GLU A 442 -5.09 15.90 19.97
N VAL A 443 -5.45 16.95 20.69
CA VAL A 443 -6.81 17.48 20.91
C VAL A 443 -7.36 18.30 19.71
N ASN A 444 -6.57 18.58 18.66
CA ASN A 444 -6.97 19.48 17.57
C ASN A 444 -7.25 18.78 16.22
N ARG A 445 -7.52 17.48 16.18
CA ARG A 445 -7.91 16.79 14.93
C ARG A 445 -9.27 16.14 15.07
N VAL A 446 -10.15 16.40 14.11
CA VAL A 446 -11.50 15.81 14.03
C VAL A 446 -11.46 14.77 12.91
N LYS A 447 -11.71 13.52 13.27
CA LYS A 447 -11.75 12.41 12.31
C LYS A 447 -13.20 12.09 11.96
N PHE A 448 -13.50 11.99 10.68
CA PHE A 448 -14.79 11.46 10.23
C PHE A 448 -14.75 9.92 10.22
N GLN A 449 -15.89 9.29 10.51
CA GLN A 449 -16.00 7.85 10.34
C GLN A 449 -16.12 7.56 8.83
N ASN A 450 -15.25 6.68 8.33
CA ASN A 450 -15.14 6.16 6.96
C ASN A 450 -14.14 6.90 6.04
N ASN A 451 -12.88 6.43 6.03
CA ASN A 451 -11.82 6.69 5.03
C ASN A 451 -11.61 8.13 4.49
N GLU A 452 -12.10 9.15 5.19
CA GLU A 452 -11.90 10.56 4.83
C GLU A 452 -10.80 11.18 5.70
N ALA A 453 -10.04 12.12 5.12
CA ALA A 453 -8.90 12.73 5.81
C ALA A 453 -9.34 13.61 6.99
N ASP A 454 -8.58 13.56 8.09
CA ASP A 454 -8.82 14.35 9.31
C ASP A 454 -9.01 15.85 9.00
N ILE A 455 -10.03 16.50 9.60
CA ILE A 455 -10.03 17.97 9.70
C ILE A 455 -9.03 18.34 10.79
N ILE A 456 -7.94 18.97 10.38
CA ILE A 456 -6.98 19.60 11.29
C ILE A 456 -7.58 20.94 11.71
N LEU A 457 -7.82 21.10 13.01
CA LEU A 457 -8.36 22.34 13.54
C LEU A 457 -7.27 23.41 13.55
N ASP A 458 -7.36 24.40 12.66
CA ASP A 458 -6.45 25.54 12.64
C ASP A 458 -6.92 26.61 13.64
N ARG A 459 -6.04 27.00 14.57
CA ARG A 459 -6.34 28.04 15.57
C ARG A 459 -5.98 29.45 15.11
N LYS A 460 -5.27 29.61 13.98
CA LYS A 460 -4.74 30.89 13.52
C LYS A 460 -5.75 31.71 12.69
N ILE A 461 -6.82 31.09 12.18
CA ILE A 461 -7.91 31.76 11.44
C ILE A 461 -9.22 31.43 12.15
N ASN A 462 -9.68 32.28 13.07
CA ASN A 462 -10.83 31.91 13.91
C ASN A 462 -11.72 33.11 14.21
N TYR A 463 -12.82 33.22 13.46
CA TYR A 463 -13.91 34.13 13.80
C TYR A 463 -14.98 33.35 14.56
N PHE A 464 -15.17 33.74 15.81
CA PHE A 464 -16.08 33.09 16.74
C PHE A 464 -17.33 33.94 16.97
N TYR A 465 -18.49 33.40 16.63
CA TYR A 465 -19.78 34.08 16.72
C TYR A 465 -20.67 33.39 17.75
N THR A 466 -21.12 34.17 18.73
CA THR A 466 -22.04 33.72 19.80
C THR A 466 -23.34 34.52 19.79
N PRO A 467 -24.42 33.97 20.37
CA PRO A 467 -25.69 34.68 20.50
C PRO A 467 -25.51 36.02 21.21
N GLY A 468 -26.14 37.08 20.69
CA GLY A 468 -26.13 38.44 21.28
C GLY A 468 -24.94 39.34 20.93
N ARG A 469 -23.88 38.84 20.25
CA ARG A 469 -22.73 39.65 19.77
C ARG A 469 -22.65 39.79 18.25
N CYS A 470 -23.60 39.26 17.49
CA CYS A 470 -23.55 39.18 16.03
C CYS A 470 -24.06 40.44 15.29
N GLY A 471 -24.24 41.57 15.98
CA GLY A 471 -24.69 42.83 15.39
C GLY A 471 -23.56 43.86 15.26
N GLY A 472 -23.10 44.12 14.04
CA GLY A 472 -22.13 45.19 13.72
C GLY A 472 -20.95 44.69 12.88
N ASP A 473 -20.27 45.63 12.19
CA ASP A 473 -19.33 45.48 11.06
C ASP A 473 -18.09 44.55 11.22
N ALA A 474 -18.06 43.68 12.24
CA ALA A 474 -17.04 42.65 12.49
C ALA A 474 -17.32 41.30 11.77
N PHE A 475 -17.96 41.35 10.60
CA PHE A 475 -18.37 40.17 9.84
C PHE A 475 -17.43 39.92 8.66
N SER A 476 -16.73 38.78 8.66
CA SER A 476 -15.84 38.41 7.56
C SER A 476 -16.60 37.73 6.43
N ALA A 477 -17.21 38.52 5.55
CA ALA A 477 -17.94 38.04 4.38
C ALA A 477 -17.07 37.19 3.44
N SER A 478 -15.76 37.48 3.38
CA SER A 478 -14.79 36.74 2.56
C SER A 478 -14.60 35.30 3.03
N LEU A 479 -14.54 35.06 4.34
CA LEU A 479 -14.37 33.72 4.91
C LEU A 479 -15.60 32.84 4.76
N LEU A 480 -16.79 33.43 4.85
CA LEU A 480 -18.06 32.72 4.63
C LEU A 480 -18.25 32.27 3.18
N MET A 481 -17.68 33.01 2.24
CA MET A 481 -17.78 32.73 0.81
C MET A 481 -16.61 31.90 0.27
N SER A 482 -15.59 31.64 1.09
CA SER A 482 -14.43 30.84 0.71
C SER A 482 -14.78 29.36 0.72
N SER A 483 -14.45 28.68 -0.39
CA SER A 483 -14.49 27.23 -0.51
C SER A 483 -13.22 26.56 0.03
N ASP A 484 -12.34 27.30 0.71
CA ASP A 484 -11.02 26.81 1.14
C ASP A 484 -11.04 26.37 2.60
N TYR A 485 -12.17 26.55 3.30
CA TYR A 485 -12.28 26.29 4.73
C TYR A 485 -13.52 25.48 5.10
N TRP A 486 -13.33 24.63 6.10
CA TRP A 486 -14.38 24.04 6.92
C TRP A 486 -14.89 25.08 7.94
N HIS A 487 -16.16 24.93 8.32
CA HIS A 487 -16.78 25.68 9.42
C HIS A 487 -17.41 24.70 10.41
N SER A 488 -17.51 25.09 11.68
CA SER A 488 -18.21 24.29 12.69
C SER A 488 -19.39 25.03 13.30
N ILE A 489 -20.46 24.29 13.59
CA ILE A 489 -21.65 24.75 14.28
C ILE A 489 -21.79 23.92 15.55
N THR A 490 -21.82 24.59 16.70
CA THR A 490 -22.08 23.94 18.00
C THR A 490 -23.47 24.32 18.49
N VAL A 491 -24.29 23.32 18.82
CA VAL A 491 -25.65 23.49 19.35
C VAL A 491 -25.63 23.28 20.86
N HIS A 492 -26.07 24.27 21.62
CA HIS A 492 -26.06 24.27 23.08
C HIS A 492 -27.42 23.82 23.61
N HIS A 493 -27.59 22.51 23.83
CA HIS A 493 -28.87 21.91 24.23
C HIS A 493 -28.97 21.57 25.73
N GLN A 494 -27.84 21.51 26.46
CA GLN A 494 -27.77 21.22 27.91
C GLN A 494 -28.52 19.94 28.35
N GLY A 495 -28.65 18.97 27.45
CA GLY A 495 -29.45 17.76 27.67
C GLY A 495 -30.98 17.97 27.72
N LEU A 496 -31.48 19.17 27.43
CA LEU A 496 -32.90 19.55 27.55
C LEU A 496 -33.74 19.30 26.29
N PHE A 497 -33.11 18.89 25.18
CA PHE A 497 -33.73 18.69 23.87
C PHE A 497 -33.38 17.30 23.32
N THR A 498 -34.35 16.64 22.72
CA THR A 498 -34.20 15.39 21.98
C THR A 498 -33.50 15.63 20.64
N LYS A 499 -32.92 14.58 20.04
CA LYS A 499 -32.31 14.66 18.70
C LYS A 499 -33.28 15.15 17.63
N GLY A 500 -34.57 14.81 17.76
CA GLY A 500 -35.62 15.31 16.85
C GLY A 500 -35.85 16.81 17.00
N GLU A 501 -35.83 17.33 18.22
CA GLU A 501 -35.96 18.77 18.50
C GLU A 501 -34.72 19.56 18.05
N ILE A 502 -33.51 19.00 18.22
CA ILE A 502 -32.27 19.61 17.70
C ILE A 502 -32.32 19.70 16.16
N ALA A 503 -32.74 18.63 15.48
CA ALA A 503 -32.91 18.61 14.03
C ALA A 503 -33.96 19.63 13.56
N ALA A 504 -35.08 19.75 14.27
CA ALA A 504 -36.11 20.75 13.99
C ALA A 504 -35.58 22.18 14.15
N GLY A 505 -34.80 22.44 15.20
CA GLY A 505 -34.15 23.74 15.41
C GLY A 505 -33.13 24.08 14.34
N LEU A 506 -32.33 23.12 13.87
CA LEU A 506 -31.42 23.32 12.73
C LEU A 506 -32.19 23.59 11.43
N GLU A 507 -33.27 22.85 11.15
CA GLU A 507 -34.15 23.09 9.99
C GLU A 507 -34.74 24.52 10.03
N GLU A 508 -35.19 25.00 11.19
CA GLU A 508 -35.70 26.35 11.37
C GLU A 508 -34.63 27.42 11.14
N MET A 509 -33.41 27.19 11.65
CA MET A 509 -32.29 28.12 11.53
C MET A 509 -31.83 28.32 10.09
N VAL A 510 -31.79 27.26 9.29
CA VAL A 510 -31.33 27.32 7.90
C VAL A 510 -32.44 27.63 6.90
N GLU A 511 -33.71 27.54 7.30
CA GLU A 511 -34.88 28.02 6.54
C GLU A 511 -34.83 27.70 5.04
N ASN A 512 -34.82 26.41 4.71
CA ASN A 512 -34.85 25.91 3.33
C ASN A 512 -33.59 26.22 2.48
N LYS A 513 -32.51 26.75 3.06
CA LYS A 513 -31.20 26.89 2.40
C LYS A 513 -30.47 25.55 2.28
N TYR A 514 -29.53 25.48 1.33
CA TYR A 514 -28.70 24.30 1.13
C TYR A 514 -27.85 24.06 2.37
N PHE A 515 -28.15 22.97 3.08
CA PHE A 515 -27.52 22.63 4.34
C PHE A 515 -27.39 21.11 4.47
N ILE A 516 -26.15 20.64 4.58
CA ILE A 516 -25.80 19.24 4.79
C ILE A 516 -24.83 19.20 5.96
N PRO A 517 -25.32 18.96 7.18
CA PRO A 517 -24.45 18.74 8.32
C PRO A 517 -23.81 17.36 8.19
N ILE A 518 -22.49 17.31 8.38
CA ILE A 518 -21.75 16.05 8.51
C ILE A 518 -21.63 15.78 10.01
N ALA A 519 -22.15 14.65 10.45
CA ALA A 519 -22.24 14.30 11.88
C ALA A 519 -20.96 13.53 12.31
N TYR A 520 -20.38 13.69 13.51
CA TYR A 520 -20.69 14.53 14.68
C TYR A 520 -19.69 14.24 15.84
N ILE A 521 -19.41 15.23 16.70
CA ILE A 521 -18.86 14.99 18.05
C ILE A 521 -19.98 15.15 19.08
N SER A 522 -20.27 14.07 19.81
CA SER A 522 -21.32 14.04 20.84
C SER A 522 -20.90 14.53 22.19
N GLY A 523 -21.63 15.54 22.69
CA GLY A 523 -21.54 16.00 24.05
C GLY A 523 -22.82 15.71 24.84
N ILE A 524 -22.68 15.67 26.16
CA ILE A 524 -23.81 15.55 27.09
C ILE A 524 -24.69 16.82 27.04
N ASN A 525 -24.07 17.97 26.77
CA ASN A 525 -24.70 19.30 26.80
C ASN A 525 -24.67 20.05 25.47
N GLU A 526 -23.83 19.63 24.53
CA GLU A 526 -23.67 20.32 23.26
C GLU A 526 -23.31 19.37 22.12
N ASP A 527 -23.71 19.78 20.92
CA ASP A 527 -23.53 19.01 19.70
C ASP A 527 -22.72 19.79 18.66
N THR A 528 -21.62 19.25 18.16
CA THR A 528 -20.79 19.94 17.13
C THR A 528 -20.88 19.27 15.76
N PHE A 529 -21.21 20.07 14.74
CA PHE A 529 -21.34 19.71 13.34
C PHE A 529 -20.30 20.43 12.49
N TYR A 530 -19.80 19.77 11.45
CA TYR A 530 -18.90 20.38 10.46
C TYR A 530 -19.62 20.53 9.12
N ILE A 531 -19.37 21.66 8.45
CA ILE A 531 -19.94 21.97 7.15
C ILE A 531 -18.89 22.57 6.23
N TYR A 532 -19.10 22.32 4.93
CA TYR A 532 -18.24 22.79 3.87
C TYR A 532 -19.06 23.45 2.78
N ASN A 533 -18.65 24.65 2.37
CA ASN A 533 -19.24 25.39 1.25
C ASN A 533 -20.78 25.58 1.33
N GLN A 534 -21.28 26.04 2.48
CA GLN A 534 -22.71 26.25 2.78
C GLN A 534 -23.00 27.69 3.26
N SER A 535 -22.44 28.67 2.55
CA SER A 535 -22.45 30.09 2.89
C SER A 535 -23.86 30.67 3.13
N SER A 536 -24.83 30.30 2.28
CA SER A 536 -26.21 30.81 2.37
C SER A 536 -26.96 30.37 3.64
N ALA A 537 -26.70 29.15 4.13
CA ALA A 537 -27.27 28.66 5.37
C ALA A 537 -26.67 29.40 6.57
N LEU A 538 -25.34 29.55 6.58
CA LEU A 538 -24.62 30.27 7.64
C LEU A 538 -25.02 31.74 7.76
N GLN A 539 -25.18 32.44 6.64
CA GLN A 539 -25.68 33.81 6.64
C GLN A 539 -27.08 33.91 7.26
N ASN A 540 -27.95 32.91 7.03
CA ASN A 540 -29.30 32.90 7.62
C ASN A 540 -29.25 32.66 9.13
N MET A 541 -28.41 31.73 9.59
CA MET A 541 -28.22 31.48 11.02
C MET A 541 -27.74 32.74 11.78
N ILE A 542 -26.82 33.50 11.17
CA ILE A 542 -26.31 34.74 11.74
C ILE A 542 -27.40 35.82 11.79
N LYS A 543 -28.22 35.96 10.73
CA LYS A 543 -29.38 36.86 10.73
C LYS A 543 -30.40 36.55 11.82
N LYS A 544 -30.54 35.26 12.17
CA LYS A 544 -31.38 34.79 13.29
C LYS A 544 -30.67 34.85 14.64
N ASN A 545 -29.57 35.61 14.74
CA ASN A 545 -28.80 35.80 15.98
C ASN A 545 -28.29 34.50 16.63
N LEU A 546 -28.12 33.43 15.85
CA LEU A 546 -27.69 32.11 16.34
C LEU A 546 -28.57 31.57 17.47
N GLU A 547 -29.87 31.87 17.47
CA GLU A 547 -30.83 31.42 18.49
C GLU A 547 -32.21 31.16 17.85
N THR A 548 -32.88 30.08 18.27
CA THR A 548 -34.21 29.70 17.78
C THR A 548 -35.05 29.13 18.93
N VAL A 549 -36.36 29.00 18.75
CA VAL A 549 -37.26 28.50 19.79
C VAL A 549 -37.85 27.17 19.34
N VAL A 550 -37.39 26.08 19.94
CA VAL A 550 -37.96 24.74 19.72
C VAL A 550 -38.76 24.34 20.94
N THR A 551 -40.02 23.93 20.76
CA THR A 551 -40.89 23.48 21.87
C THR A 551 -40.98 24.46 23.05
N ASN A 552 -41.12 25.76 22.76
CA ASN A 552 -41.18 26.85 23.76
C ASN A 552 -39.92 27.01 24.63
N LYS A 553 -38.79 26.43 24.23
CA LYS A 553 -37.49 26.62 24.89
C LYS A 553 -36.49 27.20 23.89
N SER A 554 -35.63 28.09 24.36
CA SER A 554 -34.59 28.67 23.51
C SER A 554 -33.45 27.68 23.28
N LEU A 555 -33.11 27.45 22.02
CA LEU A 555 -32.00 26.63 21.56
C LEU A 555 -30.95 27.56 20.93
N ARG A 556 -29.74 27.54 21.48
CA ARG A 556 -28.65 28.45 21.11
C ARG A 556 -27.59 27.75 20.27
N PHE A 557 -26.99 28.50 19.36
CA PHE A 557 -25.95 28.03 18.45
C PHE A 557 -24.68 28.86 18.61
N THR A 558 -23.55 28.27 18.28
CA THR A 558 -22.27 28.94 18.14
C THR A 558 -21.69 28.59 16.78
N LEU A 559 -21.21 29.60 16.08
CA LEU A 559 -20.63 29.44 14.75
C LEU A 559 -19.14 29.79 14.80
N LYS A 560 -18.32 28.90 14.25
CA LYS A 560 -16.88 29.08 14.14
C LYS A 560 -16.49 28.99 12.65
N LEU A 561 -15.93 30.07 12.12
CA LEU A 561 -15.44 30.11 10.74
C LEU A 561 -13.95 29.80 10.68
N GLY A 562 -13.49 29.22 9.55
CA GLY A 562 -12.07 28.90 9.35
C GLY A 562 -11.55 27.75 10.21
N VAL A 563 -12.39 26.80 10.63
CA VAL A 563 -11.97 25.79 11.62
C VAL A 563 -10.91 24.83 11.09
N GLY A 564 -10.76 24.68 9.79
CA GLY A 564 -9.66 23.95 9.16
C GLY A 564 -9.70 24.15 7.64
N CYS A 565 -8.56 24.05 6.97
CA CYS A 565 -8.52 24.15 5.51
C CYS A 565 -9.17 22.92 4.87
N TYR A 566 -9.99 23.14 3.85
CA TYR A 566 -10.51 22.06 3.01
C TYR A 566 -9.38 21.52 2.12
N VAL A 567 -9.29 20.20 2.06
CA VAL A 567 -8.26 19.45 1.33
C VAL A 567 -8.94 18.48 0.38
N LYS A 568 -8.50 18.44 -0.88
CA LYS A 568 -9.01 17.52 -1.90
C LYS A 568 -8.84 16.06 -1.43
N GLY A 569 -9.93 15.30 -1.39
CA GLY A 569 -10.00 13.95 -0.82
C GLY A 569 -10.71 13.86 0.54
N GLN A 570 -11.01 15.00 1.17
CA GLN A 570 -11.97 15.06 2.30
C GLN A 570 -13.42 15.03 1.79
N LEU A 571 -14.38 14.72 2.68
CA LEU A 571 -15.82 14.66 2.34
C LEU A 571 -16.25 15.92 1.61
N ASN A 572 -16.69 15.77 0.36
CA ASN A 572 -17.34 16.84 -0.39
C ASN A 572 -18.79 16.45 -0.69
N PRO A 573 -19.79 17.11 -0.08
CA PRO A 573 -21.19 16.76 -0.30
C PRO A 573 -21.63 16.85 -1.77
N ILE A 574 -21.07 17.77 -2.56
CA ILE A 574 -21.41 17.92 -3.97
C ILE A 574 -20.87 16.74 -4.79
N GLU A 575 -19.64 16.30 -4.54
CA GLU A 575 -19.06 15.15 -5.25
C GLU A 575 -19.83 13.85 -4.92
N LYS A 576 -20.25 13.65 -3.67
CA LYS A 576 -21.06 12.48 -3.28
C LYS A 576 -22.43 12.50 -3.97
N ILE A 577 -23.05 13.68 -4.13
CA ILE A 577 -24.30 13.84 -4.90
C ILE A 577 -24.08 13.53 -6.38
N ASP A 578 -22.99 14.02 -6.99
CA ASP A 578 -22.66 13.75 -8.39
C ASP A 578 -22.44 12.27 -8.66
N LEU A 579 -21.70 11.58 -7.78
CA LEU A 579 -21.48 10.14 -7.86
C LEU A 579 -22.79 9.36 -7.76
N ALA A 580 -23.69 9.75 -6.85
CA ALA A 580 -24.99 9.12 -6.71
C ALA A 580 -25.89 9.33 -7.94
N ILE A 581 -25.85 10.53 -8.53
CA ILE A 581 -26.59 10.84 -9.76
C ILE A 581 -26.04 10.04 -10.94
N ALA A 582 -24.70 9.99 -11.11
CA ALA A 582 -24.06 9.23 -12.17
C ALA A 582 -24.33 7.72 -12.07
N ASP A 583 -24.30 7.16 -10.85
CA ASP A 583 -24.62 5.75 -10.60
C ASP A 583 -26.06 5.43 -11.04
N VAL A 584 -27.03 6.31 -10.77
CA VAL A 584 -28.41 6.14 -11.25
C VAL A 584 -28.51 6.29 -12.77
N ILE A 585 -27.90 7.32 -13.37
CA ILE A 585 -27.95 7.54 -14.82
C ILE A 585 -27.37 6.33 -15.58
N SER A 586 -26.25 5.75 -15.10
CA SER A 586 -25.60 4.60 -15.74
C SER A 586 -26.44 3.32 -15.76
N LYS A 587 -27.42 3.19 -14.86
CA LYS A 587 -28.21 1.95 -14.66
C LYS A 587 -29.50 1.91 -15.47
N TYR A 588 -29.97 3.02 -16.02
CA TYR A 588 -31.27 3.09 -16.70
C TYR A 588 -31.17 3.48 -18.18
N ARG A 589 -32.11 2.98 -19.00
CA ARG A 589 -32.20 3.32 -20.43
C ARG A 589 -32.65 4.77 -20.62
N GLU A 590 -32.29 5.37 -21.77
CA GLU A 590 -32.49 6.78 -22.16
C GLU A 590 -33.90 7.38 -21.95
N LEU A 591 -34.93 6.58 -21.59
CA LEU A 591 -36.31 7.01 -21.42
C LEU A 591 -36.77 7.20 -19.96
N ARG A 592 -36.13 6.59 -18.95
CA ARG A 592 -36.60 6.61 -17.54
C ARG A 592 -35.44 6.75 -16.56
N LEU A 593 -35.54 7.71 -15.63
CA LEU A 593 -34.62 7.85 -14.50
C LEU A 593 -35.36 7.58 -13.18
N ASP A 594 -34.78 6.71 -12.34
CA ASP A 594 -35.39 6.30 -11.08
C ASP A 594 -34.50 6.63 -9.87
N PHE A 595 -34.90 7.65 -9.15
CA PHE A 595 -34.29 8.16 -7.92
C PHE A 595 -35.17 7.84 -6.70
N SER A 596 -35.84 6.69 -6.69
CA SER A 596 -36.62 6.26 -5.52
C SER A 596 -35.72 6.04 -4.31
N TYR A 597 -36.12 6.55 -3.14
CA TYR A 597 -35.37 6.46 -1.87
C TYR A 597 -33.91 6.91 -2.00
N PHE A 598 -33.68 7.99 -2.75
CA PHE A 598 -32.36 8.53 -3.05
C PHE A 598 -31.60 8.95 -1.79
N ASP A 599 -32.30 9.41 -0.74
CA ASP A 599 -31.72 9.70 0.58
C ASP A 599 -31.06 8.46 1.24
N LYS A 600 -31.37 7.23 0.77
CA LYS A 600 -30.76 5.98 1.23
C LYS A 600 -29.65 5.45 0.31
N HIS A 601 -29.23 6.21 -0.69
CA HIS A 601 -28.18 5.78 -1.61
C HIS A 601 -26.86 5.53 -0.87
N ARG A 602 -26.12 4.47 -1.25
CA ARG A 602 -24.86 4.06 -0.61
C ARG A 602 -23.77 5.15 -0.55
N ALA A 603 -23.87 6.17 -1.41
CA ALA A 603 -22.95 7.31 -1.41
C ALA A 603 -23.14 8.26 -0.22
N PHE A 604 -24.27 8.18 0.49
CA PHE A 604 -24.61 9.07 1.61
C PHE A 604 -24.39 8.42 2.99
N VAL A 605 -23.68 7.28 3.07
CA VAL A 605 -23.41 6.58 4.34
C VAL A 605 -22.75 7.49 5.39
N ASP A 606 -21.96 8.47 4.94
CA ASP A 606 -21.13 9.35 5.79
C ASP A 606 -21.75 10.75 5.98
N MET A 607 -22.92 11.03 5.41
CA MET A 607 -23.54 12.37 5.43
C MET A 607 -25.06 12.33 5.52
N GLN A 608 -25.65 13.29 6.23
CA GLN A 608 -27.10 13.37 6.36
C GLN A 608 -27.72 14.15 5.18
N PHE A 609 -27.92 13.47 4.06
CA PHE A 609 -28.58 14.03 2.88
C PHE A 609 -30.08 13.73 2.87
N SER A 610 -30.91 14.74 2.61
CA SER A 610 -32.36 14.53 2.46
C SER A 610 -32.98 15.50 1.47
N LEU A 611 -33.78 14.97 0.54
CA LEU A 611 -34.59 15.76 -0.39
C LEU A 611 -35.82 16.41 0.28
N LYS A 612 -36.07 16.15 1.58
CA LYS A 612 -37.02 16.91 2.39
C LYS A 612 -36.58 18.37 2.53
N ASN A 613 -35.27 18.63 2.64
CA ASN A 613 -34.70 19.98 2.66
C ASN A 613 -34.76 20.58 1.24
N HIS A 614 -35.46 21.70 1.08
CA HIS A 614 -35.65 22.36 -0.21
C HIS A 614 -34.32 22.75 -0.90
N GLY A 615 -33.33 23.24 -0.14
CA GLY A 615 -32.01 23.60 -0.66
C GLY A 615 -31.23 22.39 -1.19
N CYS A 616 -31.30 21.25 -0.51
CA CYS A 616 -30.73 19.99 -0.97
C CYS A 616 -31.42 19.47 -2.23
N PHE A 617 -32.76 19.57 -2.29
CA PHE A 617 -33.50 19.20 -3.49
C PHE A 617 -33.19 20.12 -4.68
N ASN A 618 -32.98 21.40 -4.42
CA ASN A 618 -32.56 22.39 -5.41
C ASN A 618 -31.18 22.08 -5.99
N ILE A 619 -30.19 21.77 -5.14
CA ILE A 619 -28.86 21.33 -5.58
C ILE A 619 -28.95 20.02 -6.36
N PHE A 620 -29.75 19.04 -5.90
CA PHE A 620 -29.98 17.81 -6.64
C PHE A 620 -30.46 18.08 -8.07
N CYS A 621 -31.45 18.95 -8.25
CA CYS A 621 -31.94 19.32 -9.58
C CYS A 621 -30.87 20.01 -10.45
N ASP A 622 -30.04 20.89 -9.86
CA ASP A 622 -28.94 21.54 -10.58
C ASP A 622 -27.87 20.54 -11.04
N ARG A 623 -27.46 19.63 -10.14
CA ARG A 623 -26.46 18.61 -10.43
C ARG A 623 -26.99 17.56 -11.41
N LEU A 624 -28.27 17.18 -11.31
CA LEU A 624 -28.91 16.31 -12.28
C LEU A 624 -28.89 16.94 -13.68
N LEU A 625 -29.26 18.21 -13.78
CA LEU A 625 -29.26 18.92 -15.05
C LEU A 625 -27.84 19.06 -15.63
N TYR A 626 -26.84 19.31 -14.78
CA TYR A 626 -25.42 19.37 -15.15
C TYR A 626 -24.91 18.02 -15.66
N ALA A 627 -25.19 16.93 -14.93
CA ALA A 627 -24.81 15.57 -15.32
C ALA A 627 -25.43 15.18 -16.67
N LEU A 628 -26.69 15.54 -16.89
CA LEU A 628 -27.37 15.32 -18.17
C LEU A 628 -26.83 16.19 -19.32
N GLN A 629 -26.09 17.27 -19.04
CA GLN A 629 -25.48 18.15 -20.05
C GLN A 629 -24.06 17.75 -20.45
N ILE A 630 -23.29 17.14 -19.55
CA ILE A 630 -21.87 16.81 -19.77
C ILE A 630 -21.66 15.48 -20.47
N ASP A 631 -22.60 14.56 -20.34
CA ASP A 631 -22.53 13.28 -21.05
C ASP A 631 -22.57 13.56 -22.57
N MET A 632 -21.41 13.47 -23.23
CA MET A 632 -21.17 13.89 -24.62
C MET A 632 -21.82 12.95 -25.64
N ASN A 633 -23.14 12.92 -25.64
CA ASN A 633 -23.98 12.54 -26.77
C ASN A 633 -25.18 13.50 -26.74
N ARG A 634 -25.27 14.43 -27.71
CA ARG A 634 -26.30 15.48 -27.82
C ARG A 634 -27.77 15.00 -27.79
N ASN A 635 -28.04 13.69 -27.68
CA ASN A 635 -29.35 13.08 -27.80
C ASN A 635 -29.99 12.56 -26.49
N VAL A 636 -29.27 12.46 -25.35
CA VAL A 636 -29.85 11.88 -24.10
C VAL A 636 -30.86 12.82 -23.42
N LEU A 637 -30.59 14.13 -23.39
CA LEU A 637 -31.52 15.17 -22.89
C LEU A 637 -32.86 15.21 -23.66
N ALA A 638 -32.88 14.71 -24.90
CA ALA A 638 -34.06 14.66 -25.76
C ALA A 638 -34.90 13.39 -25.58
N ASN A 639 -34.40 12.39 -24.85
CA ASN A 639 -35.02 11.07 -24.76
C ASN A 639 -35.64 10.77 -23.39
N ILE A 640 -35.23 11.46 -22.30
CA ILE A 640 -35.80 11.19 -20.97
C ILE A 640 -37.28 11.57 -20.94
N ARG A 641 -38.15 10.58 -20.75
CA ARG A 641 -39.61 10.76 -20.69
C ARG A 641 -40.19 10.57 -19.30
N ILE A 642 -39.50 9.86 -18.41
CA ILE A 642 -40.01 9.47 -17.09
C ILE A 642 -38.99 9.80 -15.99
N LEU A 643 -39.43 10.52 -14.95
CA LEU A 643 -38.66 10.74 -13.72
C LEU A 643 -39.41 10.16 -12.52
N VAL A 644 -38.73 9.32 -11.74
CA VAL A 644 -39.31 8.66 -10.56
C VAL A 644 -38.58 9.14 -9.31
N LEU A 645 -39.32 9.71 -8.36
CA LEU A 645 -38.83 10.30 -7.11
C LEU A 645 -39.63 9.75 -5.91
N VAL A 646 -39.88 8.44 -5.89
CA VAL A 646 -40.74 7.81 -4.88
C VAL A 646 -40.05 7.74 -3.53
N GLY A 647 -40.77 8.08 -2.45
CA GLY A 647 -40.32 7.79 -1.09
C GLY A 647 -39.17 8.66 -0.57
N ASN A 648 -38.96 9.85 -1.14
CA ASN A 648 -37.87 10.76 -0.80
C ASN A 648 -38.23 11.84 0.25
N LYS A 649 -39.44 11.77 0.82
CA LYS A 649 -39.97 12.74 1.79
C LYS A 649 -40.03 14.19 1.26
N ILE A 650 -40.15 14.38 -0.05
CA ILE A 650 -40.19 15.71 -0.69
C ILE A 650 -41.46 16.44 -0.25
N LYS A 651 -41.32 17.69 0.20
CA LYS A 651 -42.43 18.56 0.58
C LYS A 651 -42.71 19.66 -0.44
N TYR A 652 -41.65 20.23 -1.02
CA TYR A 652 -41.71 21.38 -1.91
C TYR A 652 -41.30 21.01 -3.32
N LEU A 653 -42.04 21.47 -4.33
CA LEU A 653 -41.83 21.06 -5.74
C LEU A 653 -41.20 22.14 -6.62
N GLN A 654 -41.08 23.38 -6.13
CA GLN A 654 -40.42 24.49 -6.84
C GLN A 654 -39.08 24.11 -7.50
N PRO A 655 -38.17 23.35 -6.86
CA PRO A 655 -36.91 22.94 -7.47
C PRO A 655 -37.03 22.18 -8.80
N LEU A 656 -38.14 21.46 -9.04
CA LEU A 656 -38.34 20.70 -10.27
C LEU A 656 -38.56 21.60 -11.49
N SER A 657 -38.98 22.86 -11.30
CA SER A 657 -39.13 23.83 -12.39
C SER A 657 -37.82 24.07 -13.18
N LYS A 658 -36.67 23.78 -12.58
CA LYS A 658 -35.35 23.86 -13.24
C LYS A 658 -35.15 22.81 -14.34
N LEU A 659 -35.91 21.72 -14.29
CA LEU A 659 -35.85 20.63 -15.29
C LEU A 659 -36.59 20.98 -16.60
N THR A 660 -37.02 22.23 -16.79
CA THR A 660 -37.60 22.74 -18.05
C THR A 660 -36.69 22.56 -19.26
N LYS A 661 -35.38 22.43 -19.06
CA LYS A 661 -34.42 22.12 -20.13
C LYS A 661 -34.58 20.67 -20.65
N CYS A 662 -35.18 19.76 -19.89
CA CYS A 662 -35.50 18.38 -20.29
C CYS A 662 -36.83 18.35 -21.07
N ARG A 663 -36.83 18.87 -22.30
CA ARG A 663 -38.04 19.08 -23.12
C ARG A 663 -38.88 17.83 -23.41
N SER A 664 -38.30 16.64 -23.26
CA SER A 664 -38.95 15.34 -23.50
C SER A 664 -39.62 14.74 -22.26
N LEU A 665 -39.45 15.35 -21.08
CA LEU A 665 -39.98 14.82 -19.83
C LEU A 665 -41.51 14.91 -19.84
N GLN A 666 -42.18 13.77 -19.79
CA GLN A 666 -43.64 13.68 -19.89
C GLN A 666 -44.27 13.13 -18.61
N ASN A 667 -43.55 12.32 -17.83
CA ASN A 667 -44.10 11.60 -16.69
C ASN A 667 -43.25 11.83 -15.44
N ILE A 668 -43.90 12.22 -14.33
CA ILE A 668 -43.25 12.28 -13.02
C ILE A 668 -44.01 11.43 -12.01
N SER A 669 -43.28 10.62 -11.24
CA SER A 669 -43.83 9.90 -10.08
C SER A 669 -43.27 10.44 -8.78
N LEU A 670 -44.15 10.99 -7.94
CA LEU A 670 -43.88 11.56 -6.61
C LEU A 670 -44.55 10.74 -5.50
N LYS A 671 -44.78 9.43 -5.71
CA LYS A 671 -45.48 8.60 -4.71
C LYS A 671 -44.79 8.60 -3.35
N ASN A 672 -45.57 8.50 -2.28
CA ASN A 672 -45.09 8.36 -0.90
C ASN A 672 -44.10 9.46 -0.47
N ASN A 673 -44.35 10.70 -0.87
CA ASN A 673 -43.63 11.88 -0.38
C ASN A 673 -44.50 12.64 0.65
N LEU A 674 -44.10 13.85 1.04
CA LEU A 674 -44.75 14.67 2.08
C LEU A 674 -45.38 15.93 1.50
N ILE A 675 -45.89 15.89 0.27
CA ILE A 675 -46.56 17.04 -0.36
C ILE A 675 -47.89 17.26 0.35
N GLU A 676 -48.07 18.41 0.98
CA GLU A 676 -49.23 18.73 1.84
C GLU A 676 -50.29 19.61 1.14
N SER A 677 -49.87 20.45 0.19
CA SER A 677 -50.71 21.47 -0.45
C SER A 677 -50.76 21.29 -1.97
N ILE A 678 -51.88 21.68 -2.57
CA ILE A 678 -52.12 21.56 -4.02
C ILE A 678 -51.45 22.66 -4.82
N GLU A 679 -51.22 23.80 -4.19
CA GLU A 679 -50.54 24.97 -4.74
C GLU A 679 -49.09 24.63 -5.12
N GLU A 680 -48.42 23.70 -4.40
CA GLU A 680 -47.08 23.23 -4.75
C GLU A 680 -46.98 22.62 -6.15
N LEU A 681 -48.09 22.08 -6.69
CA LEU A 681 -48.11 21.51 -8.03
C LEU A 681 -48.03 22.58 -9.13
N GLU A 682 -48.24 23.87 -8.83
CA GLU A 682 -48.05 24.97 -9.78
C GLU A 682 -46.61 25.01 -10.33
N ALA A 683 -45.63 24.61 -9.51
CA ALA A 683 -44.23 24.51 -9.93
C ALA A 683 -44.00 23.55 -11.11
N LEU A 684 -44.89 22.56 -11.29
CA LEU A 684 -44.79 21.58 -12.36
C LEU A 684 -45.45 22.04 -13.67
N LYS A 685 -46.21 23.14 -13.64
CA LYS A 685 -46.95 23.66 -14.80
C LYS A 685 -46.05 23.94 -16.00
N ILE A 686 -44.82 24.37 -15.71
CA ILE A 686 -43.81 24.70 -16.73
C ILE A 686 -43.20 23.47 -17.43
N LEU A 687 -43.39 22.25 -16.88
CA LEU A 687 -42.82 21.01 -17.40
C LEU A 687 -43.71 20.28 -18.42
N ASN A 688 -44.95 20.74 -18.64
CA ASN A 688 -45.90 20.18 -19.60
C ASN A 688 -46.08 18.64 -19.52
N LEU A 689 -46.33 18.12 -18.31
CA LEU A 689 -46.42 16.69 -18.05
C LEU A 689 -47.71 16.06 -18.62
N LYS A 690 -47.60 14.86 -19.19
CA LYS A 690 -48.71 13.99 -19.60
C LYS A 690 -49.17 13.03 -18.50
N ALA A 691 -48.27 12.62 -17.61
CA ALA A 691 -48.65 11.78 -16.47
C ALA A 691 -48.02 12.24 -15.15
N LEU A 692 -48.82 12.21 -14.10
CA LEU A 692 -48.39 12.54 -12.74
C LEU A 692 -48.90 11.49 -11.77
N SER A 693 -48.04 11.09 -10.82
CA SER A 693 -48.46 10.24 -9.71
C SER A 693 -48.09 10.86 -8.38
N VAL A 694 -49.08 11.11 -7.52
CA VAL A 694 -48.92 11.69 -6.17
C VAL A 694 -49.54 10.80 -5.08
N ALA A 695 -49.88 9.55 -5.41
CA ALA A 695 -50.39 8.56 -4.47
C ALA A 695 -49.53 8.44 -3.20
N GLY A 696 -50.17 8.45 -2.03
CA GLY A 696 -49.49 8.33 -0.73
C GLY A 696 -48.86 9.63 -0.18
N ASN A 697 -49.17 10.80 -0.75
CA ASN A 697 -48.81 12.12 -0.19
C ASN A 697 -49.89 12.68 0.75
N LEU A 698 -49.55 13.69 1.55
CA LEU A 698 -50.45 14.29 2.56
C LEU A 698 -51.58 15.14 1.95
N ILE A 699 -51.39 15.68 0.75
CA ILE A 699 -52.40 16.38 -0.07
C ILE A 699 -53.65 15.51 -0.32
N MET A 700 -53.51 14.19 -0.15
CA MET A 700 -54.57 13.21 -0.31
C MET A 700 -55.63 13.23 0.79
N ALA A 701 -55.54 14.10 1.80
CA ALA A 701 -56.50 14.19 2.91
C ALA A 701 -57.94 14.55 2.50
N ASN A 702 -58.15 15.08 1.29
CA ASN A 702 -59.46 15.46 0.74
C ASN A 702 -60.07 14.37 -0.17
N ASN A 703 -61.37 14.51 -0.54
CA ASN A 703 -62.07 13.60 -1.46
C ASN A 703 -61.32 13.46 -2.80
N GLU A 704 -60.97 12.21 -3.20
CA GLU A 704 -60.14 11.89 -4.36
C GLU A 704 -60.67 12.50 -5.68
N SER A 705 -61.99 12.58 -5.89
CA SER A 705 -62.56 13.13 -7.13
C SER A 705 -62.43 14.67 -7.19
N ILE A 706 -62.62 15.35 -6.06
CA ILE A 706 -62.46 16.80 -5.93
C ILE A 706 -60.98 17.18 -6.09
N LEU A 707 -60.10 16.39 -5.50
CA LEU A 707 -58.66 16.59 -5.59
C LEU A 707 -58.16 16.41 -7.03
N ALA A 708 -58.59 15.35 -7.72
CA ALA A 708 -58.27 15.13 -9.13
C ALA A 708 -58.67 16.33 -10.00
N ASN A 709 -59.90 16.85 -9.84
CA ASN A 709 -60.38 18.01 -10.58
C ASN A 709 -59.56 19.28 -10.32
N LYS A 710 -59.12 19.51 -9.08
CA LYS A 710 -58.25 20.65 -8.76
C LYS A 710 -56.84 20.50 -9.35
N ILE A 711 -56.26 19.30 -9.31
CA ILE A 711 -54.93 19.03 -9.90
C ILE A 711 -54.98 19.22 -11.42
N MET A 712 -56.03 18.73 -12.08
CA MET A 712 -56.23 18.89 -13.52
C MET A 712 -56.45 20.35 -13.94
N LYS A 713 -56.98 21.22 -13.06
CA LYS A 713 -57.07 22.67 -13.32
C LYS A 713 -55.69 23.34 -13.28
N ILE A 714 -54.80 22.91 -12.40
CA ILE A 714 -53.43 23.45 -12.27
C ILE A 714 -52.55 22.94 -13.42
N LEU A 715 -52.71 21.65 -13.77
CA LEU A 715 -51.94 20.94 -14.79
C LEU A 715 -52.87 20.41 -15.90
N PRO A 716 -53.38 21.29 -16.78
CA PRO A 716 -54.39 20.94 -17.78
C PRO A 716 -53.90 19.99 -18.88
N SER A 717 -52.58 19.78 -19.02
CA SER A 717 -51.98 18.88 -20.01
C SER A 717 -51.87 17.42 -19.56
N LEU A 718 -52.28 17.08 -18.33
CA LEU A 718 -52.25 15.72 -17.81
C LEU A 718 -53.28 14.83 -18.52
N GLU A 719 -52.83 13.70 -19.06
CA GLU A 719 -53.65 12.61 -19.60
C GLU A 719 -53.87 11.50 -18.57
N LYS A 720 -52.94 11.32 -17.63
CA LYS A 720 -52.97 10.28 -16.60
C LYS A 720 -52.59 10.83 -15.21
N LEU A 721 -53.45 10.59 -14.23
CA LEU A 721 -53.23 11.00 -12.84
C LEU A 721 -53.46 9.82 -11.89
N ASP A 722 -52.44 9.48 -11.08
CA ASP A 722 -52.52 8.38 -10.09
C ASP A 722 -52.48 8.93 -8.65
N ILE A 723 -53.61 8.76 -7.95
CA ILE A 723 -53.90 9.31 -6.61
C ILE A 723 -54.39 8.26 -5.59
N LYS A 724 -54.29 6.95 -5.86
CA LYS A 724 -54.88 5.91 -4.98
C LYS A 724 -54.19 5.83 -3.60
N ARG A 725 -54.94 5.87 -2.48
CA ARG A 725 -54.41 5.67 -1.11
C ARG A 725 -53.92 4.22 -0.89
N LYS A 726 -52.79 4.04 -0.17
CA LYS A 726 -52.13 2.74 0.05
C LYS A 726 -52.61 2.08 1.36
N HIS A 727 -53.11 0.85 1.29
CA HIS A 727 -53.30 -0.05 2.45
C HIS A 727 -51.94 -0.57 2.96
N GLU A 728 -51.88 -0.85 4.27
CA GLU A 728 -50.74 -1.32 5.09
C GLU A 728 -49.99 -2.54 4.50
N VAL A 729 -48.64 -2.57 4.60
CA VAL A 729 -47.77 -3.72 4.95
C VAL A 729 -46.36 -3.20 5.30
N LEU A 730 -45.84 -3.60 6.47
CA LEU A 730 -44.45 -3.47 6.95
C LEU A 730 -43.61 -4.71 6.57
N ASP A 731 -42.32 -4.48 6.33
CA ASP A 731 -41.15 -5.38 6.30
C ASP A 731 -41.09 -6.60 5.36
N THR A 732 -40.10 -6.57 4.43
CA THR A 732 -39.19 -7.68 4.07
C THR A 732 -38.09 -7.20 3.09
N PRO A 733 -36.96 -7.94 2.97
CA PRO A 733 -35.60 -7.41 2.78
C PRO A 733 -35.20 -7.02 1.35
N ILE A 734 -34.09 -6.30 1.28
CA ILE A 734 -33.36 -5.88 0.07
C ILE A 734 -33.03 -7.11 -0.77
N VAL A 735 -33.71 -7.25 -1.91
CA VAL A 735 -33.38 -8.18 -2.98
C VAL A 735 -32.20 -7.59 -3.76
N GLU A 736 -31.07 -8.30 -3.78
CA GLU A 736 -29.95 -8.05 -4.68
C GLU A 736 -30.43 -8.19 -6.14
N ASN A 737 -30.35 -7.10 -6.90
CA ASN A 737 -30.74 -7.11 -8.31
C ASN A 737 -29.70 -7.82 -9.17
N ILE A 738 -30.13 -9.00 -9.61
CA ILE A 738 -29.70 -9.77 -10.78
C ILE A 738 -29.56 -8.84 -12.00
N ILE A 739 -28.38 -8.84 -12.63
CA ILE A 739 -28.20 -8.33 -13.99
C ILE A 739 -28.90 -9.31 -14.95
N THR A 740 -29.88 -8.84 -15.71
CA THR A 740 -30.41 -9.53 -16.89
C THR A 740 -29.86 -8.86 -18.15
N PRO A 741 -29.33 -9.59 -19.14
CA PRO A 741 -28.84 -8.99 -20.37
C PRO A 741 -30.00 -8.45 -21.21
N SER A 742 -29.89 -7.21 -21.65
CA SER A 742 -30.79 -6.64 -22.65
C SER A 742 -30.60 -7.33 -23.99
N LYS A 743 -31.64 -8.01 -24.47
CA LYS A 743 -31.78 -8.38 -25.89
C LYS A 743 -31.81 -7.10 -26.74
N SER A 744 -30.76 -6.88 -27.53
CA SER A 744 -30.88 -6.18 -28.81
C SER A 744 -31.05 -7.25 -29.88
N SER A 745 -32.21 -7.23 -30.54
CA SER A 745 -32.48 -8.01 -31.73
C SER A 745 -31.66 -7.44 -32.89
N GLU A 746 -30.63 -8.16 -33.30
CA GLU A 746 -30.36 -8.59 -34.67
C GLU A 746 -29.11 -9.50 -34.61
N ASP A 747 -29.17 -10.63 -35.30
CA ASP A 747 -28.39 -11.87 -35.16
C ASP A 747 -28.64 -12.69 -33.89
N VAL A 748 -29.75 -13.43 -33.88
CA VAL A 748 -29.93 -14.58 -32.97
C VAL A 748 -28.94 -15.67 -33.36
N VAL A 749 -27.72 -15.57 -32.85
CA VAL A 749 -26.83 -16.72 -32.75
C VAL A 749 -27.50 -17.69 -31.80
N LYS A 750 -28.11 -18.76 -32.33
CA LYS A 750 -28.67 -19.83 -31.49
C LYS A 750 -27.54 -20.36 -30.60
N SER A 751 -27.64 -20.14 -29.29
CA SER A 751 -26.76 -20.78 -28.33
C SER A 751 -26.90 -22.29 -28.46
N ILE A 752 -25.78 -23.01 -28.38
CA ILE A 752 -25.76 -24.47 -28.44
C ILE A 752 -25.53 -24.96 -27.01
N ASP A 753 -26.50 -25.69 -26.48
CA ASP A 753 -26.39 -26.35 -25.19
C ASP A 753 -25.79 -27.73 -25.42
N ILE A 754 -24.61 -27.97 -24.86
CA ILE A 754 -23.97 -29.28 -24.86
C ILE A 754 -24.20 -29.89 -23.48
N ASP A 755 -25.03 -30.93 -23.46
CA ASP A 755 -25.26 -31.80 -22.31
C ASP A 755 -24.85 -33.25 -22.65
N GLU A 756 -25.10 -34.19 -21.74
CA GLU A 756 -24.75 -35.61 -21.93
C GLU A 756 -25.32 -36.23 -23.21
N ASN A 757 -26.43 -35.70 -23.75
CA ASN A 757 -27.10 -36.22 -24.94
C ASN A 757 -26.52 -35.66 -26.26
N PHE A 758 -25.74 -34.56 -26.22
CA PHE A 758 -25.26 -33.83 -27.41
C PHE A 758 -23.72 -33.75 -27.52
N LYS A 759 -22.96 -34.52 -26.74
CA LYS A 759 -21.47 -34.50 -26.73
C LYS A 759 -20.81 -34.77 -28.10
N ASN A 760 -21.46 -35.54 -28.97
CA ASN A 760 -20.94 -35.89 -30.30
C ASN A 760 -21.03 -34.74 -31.32
N GLU A 761 -21.67 -33.62 -30.97
CA GLU A 761 -21.89 -32.46 -31.83
C GLU A 761 -20.98 -31.26 -31.50
N PHE A 762 -19.93 -31.45 -30.67
CA PHE A 762 -19.06 -30.35 -30.26
C PHE A 762 -18.37 -29.65 -31.47
N PRO A 763 -18.55 -28.32 -31.65
CA PRO A 763 -18.16 -27.63 -32.87
C PRO A 763 -16.63 -27.44 -33.00
N ARG A 764 -16.13 -27.30 -34.24
CA ARG A 764 -14.69 -27.02 -34.47
C ARG A 764 -14.28 -25.67 -33.86
N ARG A 765 -13.01 -25.56 -33.43
CA ARG A 765 -12.40 -24.37 -32.78
C ARG A 765 -12.70 -23.04 -33.47
N GLU A 766 -12.72 -23.03 -34.81
CA GLU A 766 -12.96 -21.84 -35.63
C GLU A 766 -14.37 -21.26 -35.42
N PHE A 767 -15.36 -22.09 -35.09
CA PHE A 767 -16.75 -21.66 -34.92
C PHE A 767 -17.02 -20.86 -33.64
N ILE A 768 -16.18 -21.00 -32.61
CA ILE A 768 -16.36 -20.31 -31.33
C ILE A 768 -15.41 -19.12 -31.16
N LYS A 769 -14.53 -18.90 -32.14
CA LYS A 769 -13.61 -17.77 -32.17
C LYS A 769 -14.45 -16.49 -32.31
N ALA A 770 -14.29 -15.54 -31.37
CA ALA A 770 -15.06 -14.29 -31.22
C ALA A 770 -16.39 -14.33 -30.42
N PHE A 771 -16.70 -15.44 -29.74
CA PHE A 771 -17.88 -15.52 -28.86
C PHE A 771 -17.51 -15.83 -27.40
N TRP A 772 -18.33 -15.30 -26.50
CA TRP A 772 -18.41 -15.75 -25.12
C TRP A 772 -19.10 -17.10 -25.03
N SER A 773 -18.57 -17.97 -24.19
CA SER A 773 -19.19 -19.25 -23.82
C SER A 773 -19.37 -19.30 -22.30
N LYS A 774 -20.32 -20.12 -21.82
CA LYS A 774 -20.65 -20.23 -20.40
C LYS A 774 -20.53 -21.68 -19.96
N ILE A 775 -19.87 -21.90 -18.83
CA ILE A 775 -19.91 -23.17 -18.09
C ILE A 775 -20.87 -22.99 -16.93
N VAL A 776 -21.81 -23.93 -16.77
CA VAL A 776 -22.63 -24.05 -15.57
C VAL A 776 -22.18 -25.30 -14.82
N ILE A 777 -21.98 -25.16 -13.52
CA ILE A 777 -21.56 -26.22 -12.63
C ILE A 777 -22.72 -26.53 -11.70
N GLU A 778 -23.20 -27.78 -11.72
CA GLU A 778 -24.27 -28.24 -10.84
C GLU A 778 -23.68 -29.00 -9.65
N HIS A 779 -23.86 -28.46 -8.46
CA HIS A 779 -23.29 -29.01 -7.22
C HIS A 779 -24.31 -29.17 -6.08
N ASN A 780 -25.57 -28.77 -6.29
CA ASN A 780 -26.69 -28.92 -5.34
C ASN A 780 -26.38 -28.33 -3.95
N GLY A 781 -25.52 -27.31 -3.87
CA GLY A 781 -25.13 -26.66 -2.61
C GLY A 781 -24.20 -27.48 -1.71
N ARG A 782 -23.72 -28.66 -2.14
CA ARG A 782 -22.88 -29.54 -1.31
C ARG A 782 -21.42 -29.11 -1.24
N PHE A 783 -20.90 -28.58 -2.35
CA PHE A 783 -19.52 -28.11 -2.46
C PHE A 783 -19.49 -26.60 -2.68
N LYS A 784 -18.50 -25.92 -2.09
CA LYS A 784 -18.26 -24.49 -2.35
C LYS A 784 -17.57 -24.32 -3.71
N SER A 785 -17.89 -23.24 -4.43
CA SER A 785 -17.35 -22.91 -5.76
C SER A 785 -15.84 -23.04 -5.86
N LYS A 786 -15.10 -22.57 -4.84
CA LYS A 786 -13.64 -22.67 -4.79
C LYS A 786 -13.12 -24.11 -4.81
N VAL A 787 -13.75 -25.02 -4.05
CA VAL A 787 -13.36 -26.44 -3.98
C VAL A 787 -13.55 -27.09 -5.35
N ILE A 788 -14.65 -26.77 -6.03
CA ILE A 788 -14.94 -27.31 -7.35
C ILE A 788 -13.95 -26.80 -8.39
N LEU A 789 -13.62 -25.50 -8.36
CA LEU A 789 -12.64 -24.90 -9.27
C LEU A 789 -11.23 -25.47 -9.06
N ASP A 790 -10.80 -25.62 -7.81
CA ASP A 790 -9.49 -26.19 -7.47
C ASP A 790 -9.39 -27.64 -7.97
N GLU A 791 -10.41 -28.46 -7.71
CA GLU A 791 -10.45 -29.84 -8.21
C GLU A 791 -10.56 -29.91 -9.74
N MET A 792 -11.30 -29.00 -10.37
CA MET A 792 -11.42 -28.94 -11.84
C MET A 792 -10.10 -28.56 -12.50
N PHE A 793 -9.38 -27.58 -11.94
CA PHE A 793 -8.06 -27.23 -12.42
C PHE A 793 -7.06 -28.39 -12.24
N GLU A 794 -7.15 -29.15 -11.15
CA GLU A 794 -6.32 -30.33 -10.93
C GLU A 794 -6.71 -31.53 -11.80
N ALA A 795 -8.00 -31.78 -12.03
CA ALA A 795 -8.46 -32.96 -12.77
C ALA A 795 -8.26 -32.81 -14.29
N PHE A 796 -8.47 -31.60 -14.81
CA PHE A 796 -8.60 -31.40 -16.27
C PHE A 796 -7.60 -30.41 -16.87
N PHE A 797 -7.12 -29.43 -16.10
CA PHE A 797 -6.41 -28.26 -16.65
C PHE A 797 -4.99 -28.07 -16.12
N GLN A 798 -4.33 -29.14 -15.65
CA GLN A 798 -2.93 -29.07 -15.21
C GLN A 798 -1.96 -28.67 -16.33
N ASP A 799 -2.29 -28.97 -17.58
CA ASP A 799 -1.42 -28.75 -18.75
C ASP A 799 -2.05 -27.87 -19.82
N VAL A 800 -3.23 -27.31 -19.56
CA VAL A 800 -4.00 -26.55 -20.56
C VAL A 800 -4.43 -25.21 -19.97
N PRO A 801 -4.17 -24.08 -20.66
CA PRO A 801 -4.50 -22.77 -20.13
C PRO A 801 -6.02 -22.60 -20.05
N CYS A 802 -6.51 -22.27 -18.84
CA CYS A 802 -7.91 -22.01 -18.57
C CYS A 802 -8.03 -20.69 -17.78
N TYR A 803 -8.56 -19.68 -18.45
CA TYR A 803 -8.82 -18.32 -17.95
C TYR A 803 -10.34 -18.13 -17.78
N ILE A 804 -10.83 -18.25 -16.56
CA ILE A 804 -12.25 -18.18 -16.23
C ILE A 804 -12.60 -16.73 -15.86
N CYS A 805 -13.56 -16.13 -16.56
CA CYS A 805 -14.07 -14.80 -16.27
C CYS A 805 -15.42 -14.93 -15.52
N TYR A 806 -15.62 -14.23 -14.41
CA TYR A 806 -16.70 -14.57 -13.48
C TYR A 806 -17.98 -13.73 -13.61
N TYR A 807 -19.19 -14.37 -13.54
CA TYR A 807 -20.42 -13.76 -13.00
C TYR A 807 -21.51 -14.81 -12.61
N LYS A 808 -21.99 -14.70 -11.36
CA LYS A 808 -23.12 -15.37 -10.66
C LYS A 808 -22.84 -16.71 -9.96
N THR A 809 -22.77 -16.65 -8.62
CA THR A 809 -22.75 -17.79 -7.69
C THR A 809 -24.19 -18.03 -7.25
N GLY A 810 -24.61 -19.28 -7.22
CA GLY A 810 -25.93 -19.68 -6.73
C GLY A 810 -25.81 -20.64 -5.54
N GLU A 811 -26.93 -20.85 -4.83
CA GLU A 811 -26.95 -21.85 -3.75
C GLU A 811 -26.87 -23.29 -4.29
N LEU A 812 -27.23 -23.53 -5.56
CA LEU A 812 -27.34 -24.87 -6.16
C LEU A 812 -26.51 -25.07 -7.44
N GLU A 813 -26.22 -23.99 -8.16
CA GLU A 813 -25.43 -23.98 -9.38
C GLU A 813 -24.55 -22.72 -9.45
N ASP A 814 -23.36 -22.86 -10.04
CA ASP A 814 -22.46 -21.75 -10.32
C ASP A 814 -22.31 -21.56 -11.82
N SER A 815 -22.16 -20.31 -12.27
CA SER A 815 -21.93 -20.02 -13.68
C SER A 815 -20.68 -19.17 -13.96
N PHE A 816 -19.94 -19.59 -14.99
CA PHE A 816 -18.66 -19.03 -15.37
C PHE A 816 -18.61 -18.68 -16.84
N MET A 817 -18.02 -17.55 -17.20
CA MET A 817 -17.86 -17.10 -18.58
C MET A 817 -16.44 -17.38 -19.09
N LEU A 818 -16.35 -17.73 -20.36
CA LEU A 818 -15.10 -18.05 -21.04
C LEU A 818 -15.00 -17.29 -22.35
N TYR A 819 -13.84 -16.69 -22.61
CA TYR A 819 -13.53 -16.06 -23.88
C TYR A 819 -12.21 -16.60 -24.44
N MET A 820 -12.26 -17.16 -25.66
CA MET A 820 -11.12 -17.75 -26.37
C MET A 820 -10.50 -19.00 -25.71
N ASN A 821 -11.27 -19.76 -24.90
CA ASN A 821 -10.81 -20.96 -24.18
C ASN A 821 -11.34 -22.28 -24.78
N PHE A 822 -11.07 -22.57 -26.06
CA PHE A 822 -11.56 -23.80 -26.70
C PHE A 822 -11.07 -25.08 -26.02
N SER A 823 -9.77 -25.16 -25.70
CA SER A 823 -9.16 -26.40 -25.21
C SER A 823 -9.74 -26.86 -23.85
N PRO A 824 -9.95 -25.98 -22.86
CA PRO A 824 -10.64 -26.35 -21.62
C PRO A 824 -12.07 -26.89 -21.85
N MET A 825 -12.84 -26.26 -22.75
CA MET A 825 -14.20 -26.71 -23.05
C MET A 825 -14.22 -28.10 -23.70
N ASN A 826 -13.31 -28.35 -24.65
CA ASN A 826 -13.19 -29.65 -25.30
C ASN A 826 -12.87 -30.77 -24.30
N ILE A 827 -12.01 -30.49 -23.31
CA ILE A 827 -11.64 -31.47 -22.29
C ILE A 827 -12.85 -31.86 -21.43
N LEU A 828 -13.70 -30.90 -21.05
CA LEU A 828 -14.91 -31.20 -20.29
C LEU A 828 -15.88 -32.09 -21.08
N VAL A 829 -16.05 -31.84 -22.38
CA VAL A 829 -16.91 -32.67 -23.25
C VAL A 829 -16.37 -34.09 -23.38
N VAL A 830 -15.07 -34.25 -23.57
CA VAL A 830 -14.42 -35.57 -23.66
C VAL A 830 -14.56 -36.36 -22.35
N ASN A 831 -14.68 -35.69 -21.21
CA ASN A 831 -14.89 -36.30 -19.90
C ASN A 831 -16.38 -36.39 -19.51
N ASP A 832 -17.27 -36.53 -20.50
CA ASP A 832 -18.72 -36.69 -20.31
C ASP A 832 -19.37 -35.61 -19.45
N LEU A 833 -18.80 -34.40 -19.46
CA LEU A 833 -19.26 -33.26 -18.66
C LEU A 833 -19.46 -33.61 -17.18
N LYS A 834 -18.62 -34.49 -16.63
CA LYS A 834 -18.67 -34.89 -15.22
C LYS A 834 -17.29 -34.91 -14.61
N MET A 835 -17.21 -34.55 -13.35
CA MET A 835 -16.01 -34.70 -12.54
C MET A 835 -16.35 -35.39 -11.24
N LYS A 836 -15.58 -36.43 -10.90
CA LYS A 836 -15.67 -37.06 -9.59
C LYS A 836 -14.97 -36.18 -8.57
N MET A 837 -15.66 -35.83 -7.48
CA MET A 837 -15.08 -35.01 -6.42
C MET A 837 -14.09 -35.83 -5.58
N LYS A 838 -12.87 -35.33 -5.40
CA LYS A 838 -11.75 -36.06 -4.77
C LYS A 838 -12.09 -36.41 -3.32
N GLY A 839 -11.85 -37.66 -2.93
CA GLY A 839 -12.16 -38.14 -1.58
C GLY A 839 -13.65 -38.40 -1.31
N THR A 840 -14.50 -38.31 -2.34
CA THR A 840 -15.94 -38.62 -2.24
C THR A 840 -16.37 -39.61 -3.34
N ASN A 841 -17.59 -40.13 -3.23
CA ASN A 841 -18.25 -40.88 -4.30
C ASN A 841 -19.23 -40.01 -5.11
N GLU A 842 -19.19 -38.69 -4.91
CA GLU A 842 -20.09 -37.75 -5.57
C GLU A 842 -19.49 -37.22 -6.87
N PHE A 843 -20.37 -36.87 -7.81
CA PHE A 843 -20.01 -36.28 -9.10
C PHE A 843 -20.60 -34.87 -9.20
N VAL A 844 -19.82 -33.96 -9.75
CA VAL A 844 -20.26 -32.65 -10.22
C VAL A 844 -20.49 -32.75 -11.71
N THR A 845 -21.63 -32.26 -12.17
CA THR A 845 -21.99 -32.23 -13.59
C THR A 845 -21.81 -30.82 -14.14
N PHE A 846 -21.30 -30.73 -15.37
CA PHE A 846 -21.12 -29.49 -16.10
C PHE A 846 -22.17 -29.38 -17.20
N ARG A 847 -22.63 -28.17 -17.48
CA ARG A 847 -23.34 -27.83 -18.72
C ARG A 847 -22.55 -26.77 -19.45
N LEU A 848 -22.38 -26.94 -20.77
CA LEU A 848 -21.70 -25.96 -21.61
C LEU A 848 -22.72 -25.25 -22.50
N HIS A 849 -22.75 -23.93 -22.43
CA HIS A 849 -23.50 -23.10 -23.36
C HIS A 849 -22.50 -22.38 -24.27
N LEU A 850 -22.52 -22.71 -25.56
CA LEU A 850 -21.65 -22.10 -26.54
C LEU A 850 -22.33 -20.90 -27.20
N LYS A 851 -21.53 -19.90 -27.57
CA LYS A 851 -21.98 -18.70 -28.29
C LYS A 851 -23.06 -17.91 -27.55
N CYS A 852 -22.88 -17.71 -26.24
CA CYS A 852 -23.82 -16.94 -25.42
C CYS A 852 -23.90 -15.46 -25.83
N SER A 853 -22.80 -14.88 -26.31
CA SER A 853 -22.73 -13.50 -26.79
C SER A 853 -21.52 -13.30 -27.71
N THR A 854 -21.55 -12.30 -28.58
CA THR A 854 -20.37 -11.81 -29.32
C THR A 854 -19.46 -11.00 -28.39
N PHE A 855 -18.15 -11.07 -28.60
CA PHE A 855 -17.20 -10.20 -27.89
C PHE A 855 -17.21 -8.78 -28.44
N THR A 856 -17.31 -7.78 -27.55
CA THR A 856 -17.37 -6.36 -27.88
C THR A 856 -16.11 -5.63 -27.38
N LYS A 857 -15.64 -4.62 -28.13
CA LYS A 857 -14.47 -3.81 -27.76
C LYS A 857 -14.72 -3.10 -26.42
N GLY A 858 -13.85 -3.34 -25.44
CA GLY A 858 -13.97 -2.81 -24.07
C GLY A 858 -14.30 -3.87 -23.01
N GLU A 859 -14.73 -5.06 -23.42
CA GLU A 859 -14.95 -6.20 -22.51
C GLU A 859 -13.62 -6.81 -22.02
N LEU A 860 -13.68 -7.49 -20.87
CA LEU A 860 -12.51 -8.05 -20.18
C LEU A 860 -11.75 -9.05 -21.06
N LYS A 861 -10.55 -8.66 -21.51
CA LYS A 861 -9.61 -9.52 -22.22
C LYS A 861 -8.48 -9.95 -21.30
N TRP A 862 -8.51 -11.22 -20.87
CA TRP A 862 -7.58 -11.78 -19.88
C TRP A 862 -6.10 -11.52 -20.19
N SER A 863 -5.70 -11.58 -21.45
CA SER A 863 -4.30 -11.37 -21.86
C SER A 863 -3.83 -9.93 -21.61
N GLU A 864 -4.70 -8.95 -21.83
CA GLU A 864 -4.39 -7.53 -21.61
C GLU A 864 -4.36 -7.20 -20.13
N LEU A 865 -5.27 -7.79 -19.34
CA LEU A 865 -5.27 -7.65 -17.88
C LEU A 865 -4.00 -8.23 -17.26
N ILE A 866 -3.62 -9.47 -17.63
CA ILE A 866 -2.37 -10.09 -17.17
C ILE A 866 -1.17 -9.21 -17.53
N GLY A 867 -1.09 -8.70 -18.77
CA GLY A 867 -0.01 -7.80 -19.19
C GLY A 867 0.09 -6.53 -18.34
N LYS A 868 -1.05 -5.90 -18.00
CA LYS A 868 -1.10 -4.73 -17.11
C LYS A 868 -0.59 -5.03 -15.71
N VAL A 869 -1.02 -6.14 -15.11
CA VAL A 869 -0.61 -6.54 -13.75
C VAL A 869 0.88 -6.93 -13.72
N VAL A 870 1.37 -7.64 -14.73
CA VAL A 870 2.82 -7.94 -14.87
C VAL A 870 3.62 -6.65 -14.95
N ASN A 871 3.20 -5.67 -15.77
CA ASN A 871 3.89 -4.38 -15.89
C ASN A 871 3.94 -3.62 -14.56
N LYS A 872 2.84 -3.63 -13.78
CA LYS A 872 2.76 -3.03 -12.44
C LYS A 872 3.73 -3.67 -11.43
N ARG A 873 4.04 -4.95 -11.62
CA ARG A 873 4.91 -5.75 -10.75
C ARG A 873 6.38 -5.76 -11.16
N ILE A 874 6.73 -5.01 -12.21
CA ILE A 874 8.12 -4.74 -12.58
C ILE A 874 8.56 -3.44 -11.91
N SER A 875 9.58 -3.53 -11.05
CA SER A 875 10.22 -2.38 -10.42
C SER A 875 11.69 -2.35 -10.80
N ALA A 876 12.10 -1.33 -11.56
CA ALA A 876 13.39 -1.23 -12.22
C ALA A 876 13.69 -2.48 -13.10
N ALA A 877 14.51 -3.39 -12.61
CA ALA A 877 14.91 -4.62 -13.29
C ALA A 877 14.48 -5.89 -12.50
N LYS A 878 13.60 -5.75 -11.51
CA LYS A 878 13.07 -6.87 -10.72
C LYS A 878 11.61 -7.13 -11.08
N LEU A 879 11.26 -8.39 -11.23
CA LEU A 879 9.91 -8.86 -11.49
C LEU A 879 9.38 -9.58 -10.25
N ASP A 880 8.42 -8.99 -9.54
CA ASP A 880 7.80 -9.59 -8.36
C ASP A 880 6.43 -10.22 -8.65
N LEU A 881 6.47 -11.49 -9.04
CA LEU A 881 5.29 -12.32 -9.23
C LEU A 881 4.94 -13.11 -7.97
N SER A 882 5.40 -12.72 -6.77
CA SER A 882 4.98 -13.44 -5.57
C SER A 882 3.47 -13.32 -5.35
N ASN A 883 2.83 -14.41 -4.96
CA ASN A 883 1.39 -14.45 -4.70
C ASN A 883 0.52 -13.88 -5.85
N PHE A 884 0.91 -14.18 -7.10
CA PHE A 884 0.41 -13.49 -8.30
C PHE A 884 -1.08 -13.71 -8.55
N CYS A 885 -1.58 -14.94 -8.39
CA CYS A 885 -3.01 -15.27 -8.58
C CYS A 885 -3.94 -14.53 -7.61
N ASN A 886 -3.41 -13.97 -6.51
CA ASN A 886 -4.19 -13.24 -5.49
C ASN A 886 -4.08 -11.71 -5.65
N ASP A 887 -3.57 -11.20 -6.77
CA ASP A 887 -3.53 -9.77 -7.03
C ASP A 887 -4.95 -9.16 -7.02
N PRO A 888 -5.19 -8.03 -6.32
CA PRO A 888 -6.50 -7.40 -6.26
C PRO A 888 -7.02 -6.92 -7.62
N ASP A 889 -6.17 -6.82 -8.64
CA ASP A 889 -6.58 -6.46 -10.01
C ASP A 889 -7.17 -7.66 -10.79
N PHE A 890 -7.07 -8.89 -10.27
CA PHE A 890 -7.67 -10.11 -10.85
C PHE A 890 -9.09 -10.42 -10.33
N LYS A 891 -9.81 -9.45 -9.74
CA LYS A 891 -11.17 -9.65 -9.18
C LYS A 891 -12.16 -10.36 -10.12
N GLU A 892 -12.03 -10.15 -11.43
CA GLU A 892 -12.94 -10.69 -12.44
C GLU A 892 -12.32 -11.84 -13.27
N LEU A 893 -11.08 -12.27 -12.94
CA LEU A 893 -10.32 -13.26 -13.70
C LEU A 893 -9.71 -14.33 -12.77
N ILE A 894 -10.08 -15.59 -12.99
CA ILE A 894 -9.57 -16.75 -12.26
C ILE A 894 -8.73 -17.60 -13.22
N PHE A 895 -7.52 -17.98 -12.82
CA PHE A 895 -6.65 -18.86 -13.60
C PHE A 895 -5.73 -19.67 -12.69
N ASN A 896 -5.21 -20.78 -13.21
CA ASN A 896 -4.31 -21.67 -12.48
C ASN A 896 -2.84 -21.50 -12.92
N LEU A 897 -1.99 -21.01 -12.02
CA LEU A 897 -0.56 -20.84 -12.28
C LEU A 897 0.24 -22.14 -12.20
N LYS A 898 -0.34 -23.27 -11.77
CA LYS A 898 0.28 -24.60 -11.92
C LYS A 898 0.43 -24.99 -13.39
N ALA A 899 -0.46 -24.50 -14.27
CA ALA A 899 -0.46 -24.84 -15.68
C ALA A 899 0.77 -24.31 -16.42
N ALA A 900 1.48 -25.22 -17.11
CA ALA A 900 2.76 -24.91 -17.77
C ALA A 900 2.65 -23.76 -18.79
N ASP A 901 1.60 -23.76 -19.61
CA ASP A 901 1.38 -22.74 -20.63
C ASP A 901 0.98 -21.39 -20.03
N VAL A 902 0.29 -21.38 -18.88
CA VAL A 902 -0.06 -20.14 -18.17
C VAL A 902 1.19 -19.47 -17.60
N LYS A 903 2.06 -20.23 -16.92
CA LYS A 903 3.39 -19.75 -16.46
C LYS A 903 4.20 -19.17 -17.61
N LYS A 904 4.31 -19.93 -18.69
CA LYS A 904 5.07 -19.53 -19.88
C LYS A 904 4.52 -18.23 -20.46
N HIS A 905 3.19 -18.09 -20.56
CA HIS A 905 2.55 -16.88 -21.05
C HIS A 905 2.86 -15.66 -20.18
N ILE A 906 2.73 -15.78 -18.84
CA ILE A 906 3.01 -14.69 -17.90
C ILE A 906 4.47 -14.24 -17.99
N LEU A 907 5.42 -15.18 -18.00
CA LEU A 907 6.84 -14.87 -18.16
C LEU A 907 7.17 -14.31 -19.55
N GLN A 908 6.47 -14.72 -20.60
CA GLN A 908 6.61 -14.14 -21.94
C GLN A 908 6.12 -12.69 -21.98
N CYS A 909 5.01 -12.39 -21.29
CA CYS A 909 4.56 -11.01 -21.12
C CYS A 909 5.63 -10.18 -20.41
N ALA A 910 6.21 -10.68 -19.33
CA ALA A 910 7.28 -9.98 -18.61
C ALA A 910 8.51 -9.73 -19.49
N LEU A 911 8.95 -10.74 -20.25
CA LEU A 911 10.07 -10.62 -21.18
C LEU A 911 9.81 -9.57 -22.28
N ASN A 912 8.59 -9.51 -22.80
CA ASN A 912 8.19 -8.53 -23.81
C ASN A 912 8.12 -7.10 -23.24
N ILE A 913 7.78 -6.96 -21.95
CA ILE A 913 7.69 -5.66 -21.26
C ILE A 913 9.09 -5.15 -20.89
N ASN A 914 9.91 -6.00 -20.27
CA ASN A 914 11.27 -5.64 -19.87
C ASN A 914 12.23 -6.83 -20.05
N PRO A 915 13.04 -6.86 -21.13
CA PRO A 915 14.01 -7.92 -21.33
C PRO A 915 15.22 -7.83 -20.37
N LYS A 916 15.45 -6.68 -19.72
CA LYS A 916 16.57 -6.44 -18.79
C LYS A 916 16.25 -6.87 -17.36
N ILE A 917 15.36 -7.83 -17.15
CA ILE A 917 15.03 -8.30 -15.80
C ILE A 917 16.24 -9.09 -15.24
N ILE A 918 16.74 -8.61 -14.10
CA ILE A 918 17.87 -9.17 -13.36
C ILE A 918 17.43 -10.07 -12.20
N GLU A 919 16.22 -9.90 -11.66
CA GLU A 919 15.68 -10.76 -10.60
C GLU A 919 14.22 -11.14 -10.88
N ILE A 920 13.87 -12.41 -10.71
CA ILE A 920 12.49 -12.90 -10.80
C ILE A 920 12.10 -13.52 -9.46
N ASN A 921 11.05 -12.99 -8.83
CA ASN A 921 10.41 -13.59 -7.67
C ASN A 921 9.11 -14.28 -8.06
N LEU A 922 9.07 -15.60 -7.94
CA LEU A 922 7.94 -16.48 -8.19
C LEU A 922 7.50 -17.20 -6.90
N SER A 923 7.82 -16.65 -5.73
CA SER A 923 7.48 -17.29 -4.45
C SER A 923 5.97 -17.32 -4.18
N ASN A 924 5.51 -18.28 -3.37
CA ASN A 924 4.13 -18.34 -2.89
C ASN A 924 3.07 -18.33 -4.02
N ASN A 925 3.27 -19.16 -5.04
CA ASN A 925 2.39 -19.28 -6.20
C ASN A 925 1.78 -20.69 -6.36
N ASP A 926 1.98 -21.57 -5.38
CA ASP A 926 1.55 -22.96 -5.40
C ASP A 926 2.05 -23.72 -6.65
N LEU A 927 3.26 -23.39 -7.13
CA LEU A 927 3.85 -24.07 -8.28
C LEU A 927 4.20 -25.51 -7.90
N ASN A 928 3.77 -26.50 -8.69
CA ASN A 928 4.05 -27.91 -8.41
C ASN A 928 5.19 -28.53 -9.25
N SER A 929 5.68 -27.80 -10.25
CA SER A 929 6.70 -28.27 -11.19
C SER A 929 7.40 -27.13 -11.92
N PHE A 930 8.62 -27.40 -12.42
CA PHE A 930 9.38 -26.48 -13.27
C PHE A 930 8.87 -26.41 -14.72
N LYS A 931 7.86 -27.20 -15.10
CA LYS A 931 7.28 -27.20 -16.45
C LYS A 931 6.73 -25.79 -16.77
N GLY A 932 7.10 -25.24 -17.92
CA GLY A 932 6.74 -23.87 -18.33
C GLY A 932 7.76 -22.78 -17.94
N LEU A 933 8.71 -23.07 -17.04
CA LEU A 933 9.75 -22.11 -16.61
C LEU A 933 10.97 -22.07 -17.56
N GLY A 934 11.00 -22.86 -18.63
CA GLY A 934 12.13 -22.88 -19.57
C GLY A 934 12.42 -21.52 -20.23
N ILE A 935 11.40 -20.65 -20.32
CA ILE A 935 11.52 -19.28 -20.83
C ILE A 935 12.41 -18.37 -19.97
N ILE A 936 12.70 -18.75 -18.72
CA ILE A 936 13.60 -18.00 -17.84
C ILE A 936 15.00 -17.84 -18.47
N LYS A 937 15.43 -18.80 -19.31
CA LYS A 937 16.70 -18.71 -20.05
C LYS A 937 16.76 -17.57 -21.07
N SER A 938 15.61 -17.02 -21.47
CA SER A 938 15.50 -15.93 -22.43
C SER A 938 15.71 -14.55 -21.80
N PHE A 939 15.87 -14.45 -20.47
CA PHE A 939 16.22 -13.20 -19.79
C PHE A 939 17.75 -13.04 -19.74
N PRO A 940 18.35 -12.17 -20.59
CA PRO A 940 19.80 -12.08 -20.78
C PRO A 940 20.58 -11.61 -19.54
N GLU A 941 19.95 -10.84 -18.65
CA GLU A 941 20.61 -10.22 -17.49
C GLU A 941 20.18 -10.87 -16.15
N LEU A 942 19.45 -11.98 -16.18
CA LEU A 942 18.94 -12.61 -14.96
C LEU A 942 20.08 -13.13 -14.07
N ILE A 943 20.18 -12.59 -12.86
CA ILE A 943 21.16 -12.98 -11.84
C ILE A 943 20.53 -13.63 -10.60
N SER A 944 19.25 -13.41 -10.31
CA SER A 944 18.56 -14.03 -9.16
C SER A 944 17.20 -14.62 -9.54
N LEU A 945 16.92 -15.82 -9.03
CA LEU A 945 15.63 -16.49 -9.21
C LEU A 945 15.13 -17.00 -7.86
N ASN A 946 13.96 -16.51 -7.44
CA ASN A 946 13.29 -16.96 -6.23
C ASN A 946 12.04 -17.79 -6.57
N LEU A 947 12.05 -19.04 -6.16
CA LEU A 947 11.01 -20.06 -6.33
C LEU A 947 10.54 -20.61 -4.97
N SER A 948 10.83 -19.91 -3.87
CA SER A 948 10.49 -20.39 -2.54
C SER A 948 9.00 -20.48 -2.28
N GLN A 949 8.59 -21.21 -1.24
CA GLN A 949 7.18 -21.28 -0.81
C GLN A 949 6.24 -21.78 -1.90
N ASN A 950 6.68 -22.77 -2.67
CA ASN A 950 5.89 -23.42 -3.69
C ASN A 950 5.71 -24.90 -3.34
N ASN A 951 4.98 -25.64 -4.17
CA ASN A 951 4.71 -27.07 -3.96
C ASN A 951 5.53 -27.97 -4.91
N ILE A 952 6.75 -27.55 -5.27
CA ILE A 952 7.58 -28.28 -6.24
C ILE A 952 8.17 -29.52 -5.58
N GLU A 953 7.88 -30.70 -6.12
CA GLU A 953 8.34 -31.98 -5.55
C GLU A 953 9.58 -32.57 -6.24
N SER A 954 9.91 -32.13 -7.46
CA SER A 954 10.93 -32.77 -8.31
C SER A 954 11.68 -31.77 -9.18
N LEU A 955 12.97 -32.00 -9.41
CA LEU A 955 13.82 -31.28 -10.36
C LEU A 955 13.51 -31.58 -11.84
N PHE A 956 12.57 -32.49 -12.11
CA PHE A 956 12.16 -32.80 -13.47
C PHE A 956 11.76 -31.53 -14.24
N ARG A 957 12.39 -31.33 -15.41
CA ARG A 957 12.22 -30.14 -16.29
C ARG A 957 12.77 -28.82 -15.74
N PHE A 958 13.68 -28.85 -14.76
CA PHE A 958 14.43 -27.66 -14.36
C PHE A 958 15.20 -27.06 -15.55
N PRO A 959 15.28 -25.73 -15.71
CA PRO A 959 16.08 -25.10 -16.77
C PRO A 959 17.60 -25.31 -16.55
N GLU A 960 18.21 -26.28 -17.25
CA GLU A 960 19.67 -26.54 -17.14
C GLU A 960 20.54 -25.37 -17.64
N ASN A 961 21.74 -25.20 -17.09
CA ASN A 961 22.72 -24.15 -17.47
C ASN A 961 22.20 -22.72 -17.28
N LEU A 962 21.46 -22.46 -16.21
CA LEU A 962 20.97 -21.12 -15.90
C LEU A 962 22.12 -20.25 -15.36
N LYS A 963 22.35 -19.07 -15.98
CA LYS A 963 23.47 -18.16 -15.64
C LYS A 963 23.11 -17.20 -14.50
N ILE A 964 22.61 -17.74 -13.40
CA ILE A 964 22.23 -16.97 -12.21
C ILE A 964 23.31 -17.08 -11.13
N VAL A 965 23.43 -16.03 -10.33
CA VAL A 965 24.33 -15.93 -9.17
C VAL A 965 23.63 -16.38 -7.89
N GLU A 966 22.30 -16.22 -7.81
CA GLU A 966 21.48 -16.57 -6.65
C GLU A 966 20.24 -17.38 -7.05
N LEU A 967 19.97 -18.45 -6.32
CA LEU A 967 18.77 -19.28 -6.46
C LEU A 967 18.14 -19.51 -5.08
N ILE A 968 16.85 -19.26 -4.95
CA ILE A 968 16.10 -19.55 -3.73
C ILE A 968 15.02 -20.56 -4.10
N VAL A 969 15.10 -21.77 -3.57
CA VAL A 969 14.11 -22.86 -3.78
C VAL A 969 13.54 -23.37 -2.46
N ASP A 970 13.88 -22.69 -1.37
CA ASP A 970 13.48 -23.01 -0.01
C ASP A 970 11.95 -23.18 0.17
N GLN A 971 11.53 -23.95 1.16
CA GLN A 971 10.10 -24.21 1.45
C GLN A 971 9.34 -24.86 0.27
N ASN A 972 10.01 -25.73 -0.49
CA ASN A 972 9.39 -26.64 -1.46
C ASN A 972 9.50 -28.09 -0.96
N PRO A 973 8.52 -28.99 -1.24
CA PRO A 973 8.63 -30.41 -0.92
C PRO A 973 9.89 -31.09 -1.49
N LEU A 974 10.42 -30.58 -2.61
CA LEU A 974 11.68 -31.01 -3.21
C LEU A 974 12.84 -30.99 -2.20
N CYS A 975 12.87 -30.01 -1.29
CA CYS A 975 13.93 -29.87 -0.29
C CYS A 975 13.96 -31.08 0.69
N GLU A 976 12.82 -31.74 0.93
CA GLU A 976 12.73 -32.94 1.79
C GLU A 976 13.54 -34.13 1.23
N LYS A 977 13.71 -34.21 -0.10
CA LYS A 977 14.51 -35.27 -0.74
C LYS A 977 16.00 -35.17 -0.39
N PHE A 978 16.44 -34.02 0.12
CA PHE A 978 17.81 -33.76 0.54
C PHE A 978 17.96 -33.76 2.07
N LYS A 979 16.92 -34.16 2.82
CA LYS A 979 16.91 -34.26 4.29
C LYS A 979 17.16 -35.67 4.82
N THR A 980 17.54 -36.64 3.97
CA THR A 980 17.80 -38.02 4.42
C THR A 980 19.16 -38.13 5.15
N PRO A 981 19.37 -39.14 6.02
CA PRO A 981 20.65 -39.34 6.73
C PRO A 981 21.86 -39.57 5.82
N ILE A 982 21.63 -39.93 4.56
CA ILE A 982 22.66 -40.22 3.55
C ILE A 982 22.96 -39.00 2.67
N SER A 983 21.99 -38.09 2.48
CA SER A 983 22.16 -36.90 1.66
C SER A 983 22.72 -35.74 2.48
N THR A 984 23.98 -35.40 2.23
CA THR A 984 24.64 -34.26 2.89
C THR A 984 24.23 -32.94 2.24
N THR A 985 24.32 -31.83 2.97
CA THR A 985 24.19 -30.46 2.43
C THR A 985 25.06 -30.24 1.18
N TYR A 986 26.15 -31.00 1.05
CA TYR A 986 26.98 -31.04 -0.14
C TYR A 986 26.25 -31.58 -1.39
N GLU A 987 25.39 -32.60 -1.27
CA GLU A 987 24.60 -33.11 -2.39
C GLU A 987 23.55 -32.09 -2.87
N TYR A 988 22.90 -31.39 -1.92
CA TYR A 988 21.95 -30.31 -2.23
C TYR A 988 22.62 -29.21 -3.07
N VAL A 989 23.74 -28.67 -2.57
CA VAL A 989 24.52 -27.64 -3.27
C VAL A 989 25.07 -28.17 -4.60
N LYS A 990 25.60 -29.40 -4.63
CA LYS A 990 26.17 -30.02 -5.84
C LYS A 990 25.13 -30.16 -6.96
N VAL A 991 23.91 -30.57 -6.63
CA VAL A 991 22.83 -30.73 -7.61
C VAL A 991 22.43 -29.39 -8.22
N PHE A 992 22.23 -28.35 -7.41
CA PHE A 992 21.87 -27.02 -7.95
C PHE A 992 23.04 -26.30 -8.62
N ASN A 993 24.27 -26.49 -8.16
CA ASN A 993 25.46 -25.93 -8.81
C ASN A 993 25.73 -26.60 -10.18
N ALA A 994 25.37 -27.87 -10.35
CA ALA A 994 25.40 -28.53 -11.66
C ALA A 994 24.37 -27.94 -12.64
N LEU A 995 23.21 -27.49 -12.14
CA LEU A 995 22.15 -26.87 -12.93
C LEU A 995 22.41 -25.38 -13.19
N CYS A 996 23.08 -24.69 -12.26
CA CYS A 996 23.40 -23.27 -12.28
C CYS A 996 24.91 -23.05 -12.01
N PRO A 997 25.79 -23.11 -13.03
CA PRO A 997 27.25 -23.14 -12.82
C PRO A 997 27.88 -21.87 -12.22
N GLN A 998 27.16 -20.74 -12.21
CA GLN A 998 27.63 -19.46 -11.67
C GLN A 998 27.07 -19.15 -10.28
N LEU A 999 26.40 -20.14 -9.67
CA LEU A 999 25.71 -19.97 -8.41
C LEU A 999 26.73 -19.67 -7.30
N GLN A 1000 26.60 -18.50 -6.69
CA GLN A 1000 27.38 -18.10 -5.51
C GLN A 1000 26.53 -18.12 -4.24
N TYR A 1001 25.21 -18.04 -4.38
CA TYR A 1001 24.26 -18.05 -3.26
C TYR A 1001 23.12 -19.03 -3.52
N ILE A 1002 22.79 -19.84 -2.51
CA ILE A 1002 21.59 -20.70 -2.51
C ILE A 1002 20.80 -20.47 -1.23
N ASP A 1003 19.49 -20.27 -1.35
CA ASP A 1003 18.58 -19.99 -0.23
C ASP A 1003 19.11 -18.87 0.69
N GLY A 1004 19.64 -17.82 0.07
CA GLY A 1004 20.21 -16.65 0.75
C GLY A 1004 21.60 -16.85 1.38
N ARG A 1005 22.22 -18.03 1.21
CA ARG A 1005 23.53 -18.38 1.82
C ARG A 1005 24.63 -18.48 0.78
N LYS A 1006 25.82 -17.94 1.09
CA LYS A 1006 27.00 -17.99 0.22
C LYS A 1006 27.58 -19.41 0.14
N ILE A 1007 27.88 -19.88 -1.05
CA ILE A 1007 28.55 -21.15 -1.32
C ILE A 1007 30.06 -20.95 -1.16
N ASP A 1008 30.64 -21.39 -0.04
CA ASP A 1008 32.08 -21.36 0.21
C ASP A 1008 32.63 -22.70 0.76
N GLN A 1009 33.96 -22.81 0.89
CA GLN A 1009 34.66 -24.01 1.37
C GLN A 1009 34.37 -24.37 2.85
N SER A 1010 33.66 -23.50 3.59
CA SER A 1010 33.32 -23.67 5.01
C SER A 1010 31.95 -24.29 5.25
N PHE A 1011 31.30 -24.86 4.22
CA PHE A 1011 30.07 -25.66 4.29
C PHE A 1011 30.21 -26.98 5.09
N LYS A 1012 30.96 -26.99 6.19
CA LYS A 1012 30.89 -27.99 7.26
C LYS A 1012 29.71 -27.64 8.17
N MET A 1013 28.67 -28.48 8.10
CA MET A 1013 27.55 -28.61 9.04
C MET A 1013 27.29 -27.40 9.95
N ILE A 1014 26.61 -26.39 9.41
CA ILE A 1014 25.95 -25.37 10.22
C ILE A 1014 24.47 -25.77 10.28
N ASN A 1015 24.03 -26.15 11.48
CA ASN A 1015 22.67 -26.59 11.78
C ASN A 1015 21.62 -25.65 11.18
N MET A 1016 20.63 -26.26 10.55
CA MET A 1016 19.49 -25.56 9.95
C MET A 1016 18.68 -24.84 11.04
N GLN A 1017 18.64 -23.50 10.99
CA GLN A 1017 17.64 -22.71 11.70
C GLN A 1017 16.27 -22.92 11.04
N ASN A 1018 15.27 -23.29 11.85
CA ASN A 1018 13.83 -23.23 11.60
C ASN A 1018 13.26 -24.01 10.40
N TYR A 1019 13.62 -25.28 10.25
CA TYR A 1019 12.93 -26.19 9.31
C TYR A 1019 12.29 -27.42 9.94
N TYR A 1020 11.63 -27.31 11.08
CA TYR A 1020 10.74 -28.38 11.55
C TYR A 1020 9.60 -27.81 12.38
N THR A 1021 8.46 -27.55 11.75
CA THR A 1021 7.12 -27.63 12.35
C THR A 1021 6.11 -27.55 11.21
N THR A 1022 5.09 -28.41 11.21
CA THR A 1022 3.98 -28.32 10.25
C THR A 1022 3.34 -26.92 10.30
N SER A 1023 2.65 -26.46 9.24
CA SER A 1023 1.97 -25.14 9.29
C SER A 1023 1.01 -25.01 10.47
N ASN A 1024 0.41 -26.13 10.90
CA ASN A 1024 -0.39 -26.20 12.12
C ASN A 1024 0.45 -25.95 13.37
N ALA A 1025 1.65 -26.53 13.46
CA ALA A 1025 2.54 -26.31 14.58
C ALA A 1025 3.06 -24.86 14.64
N HIS A 1026 3.41 -24.25 13.49
CA HIS A 1026 3.77 -22.84 13.44
C HIS A 1026 2.61 -21.93 13.87
N ASN A 1027 1.42 -22.12 13.30
CA ASN A 1027 0.23 -21.34 13.67
C ASN A 1027 -0.18 -21.53 15.13
N THR A 1028 -0.03 -22.75 15.68
CA THR A 1028 -0.30 -23.04 17.10
C THR A 1028 0.73 -22.38 18.01
N VAL A 1029 2.01 -22.39 17.65
CA VAL A 1029 3.09 -21.73 18.40
C VAL A 1029 2.90 -20.21 18.38
N GLU A 1030 2.63 -19.61 17.21
CA GLU A 1030 2.33 -18.18 17.07
C GLU A 1030 1.10 -17.76 17.88
N SER A 1031 0.02 -18.55 17.80
CA SER A 1031 -1.21 -18.30 18.58
C SER A 1031 -0.98 -18.45 20.08
N PHE A 1032 -0.22 -19.47 20.49
CA PHE A 1032 0.15 -19.70 21.89
C PHE A 1032 1.02 -18.58 22.43
N LEU A 1033 2.11 -18.21 21.75
CA LEU A 1033 3.02 -17.16 22.18
C LEU A 1033 2.33 -15.78 22.19
N SER A 1034 1.54 -15.47 21.17
CA SER A 1034 0.74 -14.24 21.12
C SER A 1034 -0.25 -14.15 22.28
N TYR A 1035 -0.94 -15.25 22.60
CA TYR A 1035 -1.85 -15.31 23.75
C TYR A 1035 -1.09 -15.28 25.08
N PHE A 1036 0.01 -16.01 25.19
CA PHE A 1036 0.81 -16.14 26.40
C PHE A 1036 1.44 -14.79 26.76
N TYR A 1037 2.21 -14.15 25.87
CA TYR A 1037 2.84 -12.86 26.15
C TYR A 1037 1.81 -11.74 26.42
N LYS A 1038 0.65 -11.75 25.73
CA LYS A 1038 -0.43 -10.78 25.97
C LYS A 1038 -1.05 -10.90 27.36
N ASN A 1039 -1.14 -12.10 27.94
CA ASN A 1039 -1.80 -12.33 29.22
C ASN A 1039 -0.82 -12.49 30.40
N PHE A 1040 0.41 -12.93 30.14
CA PHE A 1040 1.42 -13.25 31.14
C PHE A 1040 2.19 -12.03 31.66
N ASP A 1041 2.41 -11.02 30.81
CA ASP A 1041 3.17 -9.82 31.18
C ASP A 1041 2.30 -8.55 31.37
N ASN A 1042 1.02 -8.77 31.68
CA ASN A 1042 0.09 -7.72 32.09
C ASN A 1042 -0.31 -7.90 33.57
N ASN A 1043 -0.21 -6.82 34.35
CA ASN A 1043 -0.47 -6.77 35.80
C ASN A 1043 -1.82 -7.32 36.23
N TYR A 1044 -2.84 -7.28 35.37
CA TYR A 1044 -4.19 -7.68 35.74
C TYR A 1044 -4.47 -9.20 35.60
N ASN A 1045 -3.69 -9.94 34.80
CA ASN A 1045 -4.07 -11.28 34.31
C ASN A 1045 -3.21 -12.46 34.81
N ARG A 1046 -2.15 -12.22 35.59
CA ARG A 1046 -1.20 -13.27 36.04
C ARG A 1046 -1.83 -14.40 36.88
N MET A 1047 -2.88 -14.09 37.64
CA MET A 1047 -3.55 -15.07 38.52
C MET A 1047 -4.43 -16.07 37.75
N ILE A 1048 -5.04 -15.62 36.66
CA ILE A 1048 -5.92 -16.44 35.80
C ILE A 1048 -5.13 -17.59 35.14
N LEU A 1049 -3.86 -17.36 34.83
CA LEU A 1049 -2.99 -18.35 34.18
C LEU A 1049 -2.72 -19.57 35.07
N CYS A 1050 -2.54 -19.37 36.38
CA CYS A 1050 -2.26 -20.46 37.31
C CYS A 1050 -3.47 -21.35 37.59
N ASP A 1051 -4.67 -20.77 37.59
CA ASP A 1051 -5.91 -21.52 37.86
C ASP A 1051 -6.48 -22.20 36.62
N VAL A 1052 -6.13 -21.74 35.41
CA VAL A 1052 -6.69 -22.23 34.14
C VAL A 1052 -5.72 -23.09 33.32
N LEU A 1053 -4.40 -22.86 33.37
CA LEU A 1053 -3.45 -23.51 32.45
C LEU A 1053 -2.49 -24.54 33.10
N TYR A 1054 -2.36 -24.57 34.42
CA TYR A 1054 -1.45 -25.47 35.14
C TYR A 1054 -2.21 -26.53 35.96
N LYS A 1055 -1.78 -27.79 35.86
CA LYS A 1055 -2.29 -28.91 36.68
C LYS A 1055 -1.70 -28.88 38.09
N SER A 1056 -2.35 -29.56 39.03
CA SER A 1056 -1.87 -29.66 40.42
C SER A 1056 -0.49 -30.29 40.56
N ASP A 1057 -0.08 -31.12 39.61
CA ASP A 1057 1.23 -31.78 39.51
C ASP A 1057 2.24 -31.00 38.64
N SER A 1058 1.88 -29.83 38.13
CA SER A 1058 2.80 -28.99 37.37
C SER A 1058 3.98 -28.54 38.23
N ILE A 1059 5.18 -28.68 37.67
CA ILE A 1059 6.44 -28.25 38.27
C ILE A 1059 7.03 -27.16 37.38
N LEU A 1060 7.43 -26.04 37.96
CA LEU A 1060 8.26 -25.03 37.31
C LEU A 1060 9.69 -25.24 37.78
N THR A 1061 10.61 -25.36 36.83
CA THR A 1061 12.03 -25.50 37.13
C THR A 1061 12.75 -24.20 36.83
N ILE A 1062 13.34 -23.60 37.87
CA ILE A 1062 14.09 -22.34 37.73
C ILE A 1062 15.57 -22.60 37.95
N LYS A 1063 16.38 -22.07 37.03
CA LYS A 1063 17.84 -22.06 37.14
C LYS A 1063 18.34 -20.63 37.04
N CYS A 1064 18.95 -20.13 38.11
CA CYS A 1064 19.59 -18.82 38.15
C CYS A 1064 21.09 -18.99 37.87
N GLU A 1065 21.70 -18.07 37.13
CA GLU A 1065 23.13 -18.18 36.80
C GLU A 1065 24.06 -18.07 38.02
N ASN A 1066 23.63 -17.38 39.07
CA ASN A 1066 24.45 -17.09 40.25
C ASN A 1066 24.48 -18.21 41.30
N ASP A 1067 23.48 -19.10 41.29
CA ASP A 1067 23.43 -20.28 42.15
C ASP A 1067 23.09 -21.48 41.28
N LYS A 1068 24.02 -22.43 41.11
CA LYS A 1068 23.82 -23.67 40.32
C LYS A 1068 22.71 -24.59 40.87
N THR A 1069 21.89 -24.12 41.80
CA THR A 1069 20.76 -24.81 42.39
C THR A 1069 19.56 -24.78 41.43
N LEU A 1070 18.99 -25.96 41.22
CA LEU A 1070 17.77 -26.13 40.45
C LEU A 1070 16.60 -26.06 41.42
N VAL A 1071 15.79 -25.01 41.35
CA VAL A 1071 14.62 -24.86 42.21
C VAL A 1071 13.42 -25.44 41.47
N LYS A 1072 12.80 -26.48 42.06
CA LYS A 1072 11.54 -27.05 41.58
C LYS A 1072 10.40 -26.47 42.40
N ILE A 1073 9.44 -25.88 41.71
CA ILE A 1073 8.36 -25.10 42.30
C ILE A 1073 7.04 -25.78 41.91
N GLY A 1074 6.23 -26.19 42.90
CA GLY A 1074 4.91 -26.81 42.65
C GLY A 1074 3.84 -25.76 42.36
N LYS A 1075 2.65 -26.16 41.86
CA LYS A 1075 1.58 -25.24 41.42
C LYS A 1075 1.29 -24.04 42.35
N GLU A 1076 1.21 -24.25 43.66
CA GLU A 1076 0.93 -23.16 44.61
C GLU A 1076 2.14 -22.24 44.81
N ASP A 1077 3.36 -22.78 44.72
CA ASP A 1077 4.58 -21.97 44.71
C ASP A 1077 4.78 -21.27 43.35
N ILE A 1078 4.25 -21.81 42.25
CA ILE A 1078 4.25 -21.16 40.92
C ILE A 1078 3.37 -19.91 40.97
N LYS A 1079 2.18 -20.01 41.59
CA LYS A 1079 1.30 -18.86 41.84
C LYS A 1079 2.03 -17.77 42.59
N ARG A 1080 2.69 -18.13 43.69
CA ARG A 1080 3.47 -17.19 44.50
C ARG A 1080 4.65 -16.62 43.71
N PHE A 1081 5.41 -17.46 43.01
CA PHE A 1081 6.53 -17.06 42.17
C PHE A 1081 6.11 -16.02 41.14
N TYR A 1082 5.02 -16.21 40.38
CA TYR A 1082 4.59 -15.23 39.37
C TYR A 1082 3.94 -13.96 39.95
N GLN A 1083 3.39 -14.03 41.16
CA GLN A 1083 2.92 -12.85 41.89
C GLN A 1083 4.09 -12.00 42.40
N GLU A 1084 5.20 -12.64 42.79
CA GLU A 1084 6.41 -11.98 43.29
C GLU A 1084 7.44 -11.65 42.20
N PHE A 1085 7.42 -12.35 41.06
CA PHE A 1085 8.31 -12.13 39.93
C PHE A 1085 7.99 -10.80 39.24
N THR A 1086 9.01 -10.00 38.99
CA THR A 1086 8.85 -8.64 38.48
C THR A 1086 8.35 -8.61 37.05
N ILE A 1087 7.76 -7.49 36.66
CA ILE A 1087 7.34 -7.26 35.27
C ILE A 1087 8.58 -7.18 34.40
N THR A 1088 8.54 -7.80 33.24
CA THR A 1088 9.63 -7.75 32.28
C THR A 1088 9.22 -6.99 31.02
N GLU A 1089 10.20 -6.46 30.31
CA GLU A 1089 10.05 -5.92 28.96
C GLU A 1089 10.98 -6.72 28.06
N HIS A 1090 10.40 -7.46 27.12
CA HIS A 1090 11.11 -8.36 26.23
C HIS A 1090 11.66 -7.61 25.00
N ASP A 1091 12.89 -7.93 24.62
CA ASP A 1091 13.42 -7.55 23.31
C ASP A 1091 13.00 -8.60 22.27
N PHE A 1092 11.90 -8.30 21.57
CA PHE A 1092 11.35 -9.18 20.55
C PHE A 1092 12.25 -9.35 19.32
N ILE A 1093 13.28 -8.50 19.16
CA ILE A 1093 14.25 -8.60 18.05
C ILE A 1093 15.25 -9.73 18.32
N THR A 1094 15.64 -9.95 19.57
CA THR A 1094 16.59 -11.02 19.96
C THR A 1094 15.92 -12.33 20.34
N MET A 1095 14.58 -12.37 20.31
CA MET A 1095 13.81 -13.56 20.68
C MET A 1095 13.90 -14.63 19.58
N THR A 1096 14.27 -15.83 19.98
CA THR A 1096 14.31 -17.02 19.13
C THR A 1096 13.36 -18.06 19.70
N VAL A 1097 12.61 -18.73 18.83
CA VAL A 1097 11.62 -19.74 19.20
C VAL A 1097 11.95 -21.03 18.46
N ASP A 1098 12.19 -22.09 19.22
CA ASP A 1098 12.40 -23.44 18.73
C ASP A 1098 11.21 -24.32 19.17
N THR A 1099 10.80 -25.25 18.33
CA THR A 1099 9.77 -26.27 18.68
C THR A 1099 10.34 -27.66 18.44
N PRO A 1100 11.23 -28.15 19.32
CA PRO A 1100 11.93 -29.42 19.15
C PRO A 1100 11.00 -30.65 19.11
N LEU A 1101 9.77 -30.55 19.63
CA LEU A 1101 8.77 -31.63 19.58
C LEU A 1101 7.39 -31.07 19.25
N PHE A 1102 6.75 -31.63 18.23
CA PHE A 1102 5.33 -31.42 17.96
C PHE A 1102 4.71 -32.74 17.50
N ASN A 1103 3.81 -33.30 18.30
CA ASN A 1103 3.06 -34.51 17.95
C ASN A 1103 1.59 -34.38 18.37
N ASN A 1104 0.80 -35.44 18.15
CA ASN A 1104 -0.66 -35.44 18.35
C ASN A 1104 -1.10 -35.20 19.80
N GLN A 1105 -0.19 -35.25 20.78
CA GLN A 1105 -0.49 -35.11 22.20
C GLN A 1105 0.35 -34.05 22.90
N ASN A 1106 1.56 -33.76 22.43
CA ASN A 1106 2.51 -32.90 23.13
C ASN A 1106 3.22 -31.94 22.18
N ILE A 1107 3.51 -30.74 22.68
CA ILE A 1107 4.29 -29.70 22.02
C ILE A 1107 5.35 -29.20 22.99
N LEU A 1108 6.61 -29.25 22.62
CA LEU A 1108 7.71 -28.66 23.38
C LEU A 1108 8.15 -27.38 22.67
N ILE A 1109 7.96 -26.23 23.33
CA ILE A 1109 8.30 -24.90 22.80
C ILE A 1109 9.42 -24.32 23.64
N SER A 1110 10.55 -23.97 23.03
CA SER A 1110 11.67 -23.30 23.69
C SER A 1110 11.84 -21.89 23.16
N VAL A 1111 11.79 -20.89 24.02
CA VAL A 1111 11.97 -19.48 23.71
C VAL A 1111 13.23 -18.96 24.38
N ASN A 1112 14.15 -18.39 23.61
CA ASN A 1112 15.35 -17.76 24.14
C ASN A 1112 15.40 -16.29 23.73
N GLY A 1113 15.89 -15.41 24.59
CA GLY A 1113 15.98 -14.00 24.24
C GLY A 1113 16.56 -13.15 25.37
N VAL A 1114 16.38 -11.84 25.25
CA VAL A 1114 16.79 -10.86 26.25
C VAL A 1114 15.53 -10.16 26.80
N PHE A 1115 15.49 -9.91 28.10
CA PHE A 1115 14.49 -9.03 28.70
C PHE A 1115 15.11 -8.10 29.73
N LYS A 1116 14.43 -6.99 29.99
CA LYS A 1116 14.77 -6.03 31.03
C LYS A 1116 13.69 -6.02 32.10
N GLN A 1117 14.08 -5.95 33.36
CA GLN A 1117 13.13 -5.89 34.47
C GLN A 1117 12.55 -4.47 34.61
N LYS A 1118 11.22 -4.33 34.71
CA LYS A 1118 10.51 -3.10 35.05
C LYS A 1118 10.40 -2.96 36.56
N LYS A 1119 11.05 -1.97 37.16
CA LYS A 1119 10.91 -1.67 38.60
C LYS A 1119 9.61 -0.90 38.88
N PHE A 1120 8.89 -1.29 39.92
CA PHE A 1120 7.94 -0.41 40.59
C PHE A 1120 8.71 0.55 41.51
N GLN A 1121 8.26 1.80 41.55
CA GLN A 1121 8.91 2.94 42.19
C GLN A 1121 9.63 2.63 43.52
N SER A 1122 10.97 2.62 43.50
CA SER A 1122 11.84 3.22 44.51
C SER A 1122 13.23 3.47 43.92
N MET A 1123 13.86 4.55 44.36
CA MET A 1123 15.05 5.17 43.77
C MET A 1123 16.34 4.34 43.92
N ASN A 1124 17.23 4.50 42.92
CA ASN A 1124 18.69 4.33 42.96
C ASN A 1124 19.34 2.93 42.81
N GLU A 1125 18.88 2.08 41.89
CA GLU A 1125 19.70 0.95 41.43
C GLU A 1125 19.48 0.64 39.93
N GLU A 1126 20.57 0.38 39.20
CA GLU A 1126 20.63 0.15 37.74
C GLU A 1126 19.62 -0.92 37.24
N ASP A 1127 19.13 -0.73 36.02
CA ASP A 1127 18.21 -1.66 35.36
C ASP A 1127 18.97 -2.87 34.82
N ASN A 1128 18.80 -4.04 35.47
CA ASN A 1128 19.43 -5.28 35.04
C ASN A 1128 18.82 -5.79 33.73
N ILE A 1129 19.68 -6.02 32.73
CA ILE A 1129 19.33 -6.72 31.49
C ILE A 1129 19.62 -8.21 31.70
N PHE A 1130 18.67 -9.07 31.34
CA PHE A 1130 18.78 -10.51 31.52
C PHE A 1130 18.69 -11.24 30.18
N THR A 1131 19.50 -12.28 30.01
CA THR A 1131 19.24 -13.30 28.99
C THR A 1131 18.40 -14.40 29.59
N PHE A 1132 17.54 -15.03 28.79
CA PHE A 1132 16.69 -16.10 29.26
C PHE A 1132 16.49 -17.21 28.23
N SER A 1133 16.14 -18.38 28.75
CA SER A 1133 15.73 -19.56 27.99
C SER A 1133 14.56 -20.21 28.73
N ARG A 1134 13.39 -20.19 28.10
CA ARG A 1134 12.12 -20.63 28.66
C ARG A 1134 11.52 -21.73 27.82
N THR A 1135 11.27 -22.90 28.40
CA THR A 1135 10.76 -24.07 27.68
C THR A 1135 9.42 -24.52 28.26
N PHE A 1136 8.42 -24.70 27.40
CA PHE A 1136 7.06 -25.11 27.72
C PHE A 1136 6.79 -26.49 27.15
N LEU A 1137 6.27 -27.40 27.96
CA LEU A 1137 5.65 -28.63 27.49
C LEU A 1137 4.13 -28.47 27.54
N LEU A 1138 3.50 -28.33 26.38
CA LEU A 1138 2.05 -28.26 26.23
C LEU A 1138 1.52 -29.65 25.90
N ARG A 1139 0.44 -30.04 26.58
CA ARG A 1139 -0.34 -31.22 26.21
C ARG A 1139 -1.61 -30.78 25.51
N MET A 1140 -1.87 -31.40 24.37
CA MET A 1140 -3.09 -31.26 23.60
C MET A 1140 -4.14 -32.24 24.14
N GLU A 1141 -5.25 -31.72 24.64
CA GLU A 1141 -6.41 -32.50 25.02
C GLU A 1141 -7.58 -32.21 24.05
N LYS A 1142 -8.12 -33.25 23.41
CA LYS A 1142 -9.32 -33.10 22.58
C LYS A 1142 -10.50 -32.72 23.45
N ARG A 1143 -11.20 -31.66 23.07
CA ARG A 1143 -12.40 -31.24 23.77
C ARG A 1143 -13.55 -32.18 23.41
N ASN A 1144 -13.92 -33.07 24.33
CA ASN A 1144 -15.13 -33.89 24.20
C ASN A 1144 -16.37 -33.01 24.42
N ASN A 1145 -16.72 -32.18 23.44
CA ASN A 1145 -17.99 -31.48 23.47
C ASN A 1145 -19.11 -32.49 23.16
N GLY A 1146 -19.71 -33.02 24.21
CA GLY A 1146 -20.92 -33.82 24.15
C GLY A 1146 -22.08 -33.02 23.56
N ARG A 1147 -22.24 -33.10 22.24
CA ARG A 1147 -23.51 -33.05 21.51
C ARG A 1147 -23.25 -33.45 20.06
N LYS A 1148 -23.70 -34.64 19.69
CA LYS A 1148 -23.67 -35.15 18.31
C LYS A 1148 -24.49 -34.22 17.41
N SER A 1149 -23.82 -33.44 16.57
CA SER A 1149 -24.42 -32.85 15.39
C SER A 1149 -24.79 -33.96 14.40
N ARG A 1150 -25.97 -33.87 13.78
CA ARG A 1150 -26.61 -34.92 12.97
C ARG A 1150 -26.12 -35.00 11.51
N THR A 1151 -25.01 -34.36 11.16
CA THR A 1151 -24.50 -34.31 9.78
C THR A 1151 -23.08 -34.91 9.70
N PRO A 1152 -22.85 -35.98 8.90
CA PRO A 1152 -21.51 -36.50 8.64
C PRO A 1152 -20.76 -35.55 7.69
N GLY A 1153 -19.59 -35.03 8.09
CA GLY A 1153 -18.65 -34.43 7.12
C GLY A 1153 -17.76 -33.27 7.59
N THR A 1154 -18.09 -32.55 8.68
CA THR A 1154 -17.23 -31.45 9.16
C THR A 1154 -17.16 -31.41 10.69
N LEU A 1155 -16.08 -31.93 11.25
CA LEU A 1155 -15.62 -31.62 12.60
C LEU A 1155 -14.35 -30.76 12.46
N SER A 1156 -14.40 -29.46 12.77
CA SER A 1156 -13.19 -28.77 13.21
C SER A 1156 -12.93 -29.26 14.63
N GLU A 1157 -11.98 -30.17 14.79
CA GLU A 1157 -11.60 -30.68 16.10
C GLU A 1157 -11.12 -29.50 16.96
N THR A 1158 -11.79 -29.27 18.09
CA THR A 1158 -11.38 -28.22 19.04
C THR A 1158 -10.50 -28.85 20.11
N TYR A 1159 -9.31 -28.28 20.30
CA TYR A 1159 -8.30 -28.76 21.23
C TYR A 1159 -8.16 -27.76 22.38
N ASN A 1160 -8.08 -28.28 23.61
CA ASN A 1160 -7.58 -27.53 24.75
C ASN A 1160 -6.08 -27.80 24.88
N TYR A 1161 -5.32 -26.76 25.19
CA TYR A 1161 -3.88 -26.86 25.41
C TYR A 1161 -3.60 -26.55 26.87
N GLU A 1162 -2.86 -27.43 27.53
CA GLU A 1162 -2.56 -27.31 28.95
C GLU A 1162 -1.05 -27.42 29.20
N ILE A 1163 -0.51 -26.56 30.06
CA ILE A 1163 0.93 -26.54 30.35
C ILE A 1163 1.21 -27.64 31.37
N GLN A 1164 1.96 -28.67 30.97
CA GLN A 1164 2.34 -29.77 31.86
C GLN A 1164 3.57 -29.44 32.68
N ASN A 1165 4.56 -28.76 32.07
CA ASN A 1165 5.82 -28.42 32.72
C ASN A 1165 6.42 -27.17 32.05
N GLU A 1166 7.12 -26.37 32.85
CA GLU A 1166 7.84 -25.22 32.38
C GLU A 1166 9.25 -25.16 32.98
N MET A 1167 10.24 -24.83 32.15
CA MET A 1167 11.61 -24.58 32.61
C MET A 1167 12.00 -23.15 32.24
N PHE A 1168 12.33 -22.34 33.25
CA PHE A 1168 12.77 -20.97 33.06
C PHE A 1168 14.20 -20.78 33.56
N ASN A 1169 15.10 -20.43 32.64
CA ASN A 1169 16.47 -20.10 32.95
C ASN A 1169 16.68 -18.62 32.66
N TYR A 1170 17.34 -17.90 33.55
CA TYR A 1170 17.71 -16.51 33.30
C TYR A 1170 19.06 -16.15 33.92
N ALA A 1171 19.68 -15.10 33.38
CA ALA A 1171 21.07 -14.76 33.61
C ALA A 1171 21.29 -13.24 33.52
N VAL A 1172 21.95 -12.63 34.52
CA VAL A 1172 22.20 -11.18 34.57
C VAL A 1172 23.37 -10.81 33.66
N LEU A 1173 23.18 -9.84 32.77
CA LEU A 1173 24.26 -9.28 31.95
C LEU A 1173 24.99 -8.17 32.72
N ASN A 1174 26.10 -8.50 33.40
CA ASN A 1174 26.96 -7.48 34.01
C ASN A 1174 27.95 -6.88 32.99
N ASP A 1175 28.11 -5.55 33.03
CA ASP A 1175 28.67 -4.67 32.00
C ASP A 1175 30.21 -4.76 31.77
N SER A 1176 30.82 -5.94 31.92
CA SER A 1176 32.27 -6.13 31.66
C SER A 1176 32.62 -7.37 30.83
N ARG A 1177 31.62 -8.07 30.26
CA ARG A 1177 31.85 -9.23 29.36
C ARG A 1177 30.98 -9.23 28.12
N ILE A 1178 30.81 -8.07 27.48
CA ILE A 1178 30.20 -8.00 26.14
C ILE A 1178 31.25 -8.39 25.09
N LYS A 1179 31.63 -9.67 25.12
CA LYS A 1179 32.25 -10.42 24.02
C LYS A 1179 31.50 -11.76 23.91
N ILE A 1180 30.54 -11.80 22.98
CA ILE A 1180 30.06 -12.99 22.24
C ILE A 1180 30.37 -14.32 22.94
N LYS A 1181 29.66 -14.64 24.03
CA LYS A 1181 29.62 -15.99 24.62
C LYS A 1181 28.30 -16.38 25.29
N ALA A 1182 27.25 -15.57 25.17
CA ALA A 1182 25.90 -16.10 25.35
C ALA A 1182 25.54 -16.86 24.05
N PHE A 1183 25.24 -18.15 24.14
CA PHE A 1183 25.09 -19.14 23.05
C PHE A 1183 26.32 -20.01 22.72
N LYS A 1184 26.91 -20.61 23.76
CA LYS A 1184 27.27 -22.04 23.69
C LYS A 1184 26.55 -22.77 24.82
N LYS A 1185 25.29 -23.15 24.59
CA LYS A 1185 24.78 -24.39 25.21
C LYS A 1185 25.23 -25.53 24.29
N LYS A 1186 25.88 -26.54 24.85
CA LYS A 1186 25.97 -27.86 24.20
C LYS A 1186 24.53 -28.25 23.82
N PRO A 1187 24.27 -28.75 22.60
CA PRO A 1187 23.05 -29.50 22.34
C PRO A 1187 22.93 -30.55 23.46
N ALA A 1188 21.72 -30.74 24.00
CA ALA A 1188 21.49 -31.89 24.86
C ALA A 1188 21.93 -33.13 24.08
N THR A 1189 22.85 -33.88 24.65
CA THR A 1189 23.33 -35.13 24.04
C THR A 1189 22.16 -36.11 23.92
N GLU A 1190 22.19 -37.06 22.97
CA GLU A 1190 21.19 -38.14 22.91
C GLU A 1190 21.03 -38.82 24.27
N GLU A 1191 22.10 -38.94 25.07
CA GLU A 1191 22.07 -39.42 26.46
C GLU A 1191 21.27 -38.52 27.43
N GLU A 1192 21.27 -37.19 27.27
CA GLU A 1192 20.48 -36.25 28.10
C GLU A 1192 19.00 -36.21 27.70
N ILE A 1193 18.70 -36.51 26.44
CA ILE A 1193 17.34 -36.64 25.91
C ILE A 1193 16.78 -38.03 26.27
N GLU A 1194 17.59 -39.08 26.16
CA GLU A 1194 17.28 -40.43 26.66
C GLU A 1194 17.13 -40.45 28.18
N LEU A 1195 17.85 -39.65 28.97
CA LEU A 1195 17.62 -39.52 30.42
C LEU A 1195 16.22 -38.97 30.80
N VAL A 1196 15.56 -38.23 29.90
CA VAL A 1196 14.18 -37.74 30.08
C VAL A 1196 13.15 -38.76 29.60
N PHE A 1197 13.52 -39.62 28.65
CA PHE A 1197 12.62 -40.60 28.03
C PHE A 1197 12.84 -42.06 28.47
N ASP A 1198 13.92 -42.37 29.18
CA ASP A 1198 14.38 -43.73 29.46
C ASP A 1198 14.62 -44.00 30.95
N ASN A 1199 13.67 -43.58 31.79
CA ASN A 1199 13.38 -44.32 33.01
C ASN A 1199 12.10 -45.14 32.80
N LYS A 1200 12.20 -46.14 31.90
CA LYS A 1200 11.50 -47.40 32.16
C LYS A 1200 12.07 -47.95 33.46
N ILE A 1201 11.30 -47.74 34.51
CA ILE A 1201 11.44 -48.29 35.86
C ILE A 1201 11.79 -49.79 35.75
N THR A 1202 13.08 -50.13 35.81
CA THR A 1202 13.54 -51.52 35.84
C THR A 1202 13.27 -52.11 37.21
N MET A 1203 12.29 -53.03 37.28
CA MET A 1203 12.01 -54.18 38.17
C MET A 1203 12.42 -54.22 39.67
N LYS A 1204 13.19 -53.26 40.21
CA LYS A 1204 13.47 -53.11 41.65
C LYS A 1204 12.52 -52.14 42.35
N ASN A 1205 11.78 -51.34 41.58
CA ASN A 1205 10.84 -50.34 42.07
C ASN A 1205 9.39 -50.81 42.09
N GLU A 1206 9.04 -51.88 41.38
CA GLU A 1206 7.66 -52.38 41.41
C GLU A 1206 7.35 -53.01 42.76
N PHE A 1207 8.30 -53.77 43.33
CA PHE A 1207 8.17 -54.28 44.70
C PHE A 1207 8.02 -53.16 45.72
N THR A 1208 8.85 -52.11 45.63
CA THR A 1208 8.85 -50.98 46.59
C THR A 1208 7.63 -50.05 46.41
N ALA A 1209 7.19 -49.83 45.18
CA ALA A 1209 5.98 -49.06 44.89
C ALA A 1209 4.72 -49.85 45.27
N ASN A 1210 4.68 -51.15 44.98
CA ASN A 1210 3.63 -52.04 45.45
C ASN A 1210 3.65 -52.14 46.97
N MET A 1211 4.83 -52.15 47.62
CA MET A 1211 4.97 -52.11 49.08
C MET A 1211 4.28 -50.90 49.68
N GLU A 1212 4.62 -49.71 49.18
CA GLU A 1212 4.09 -48.49 49.75
C GLU A 1212 2.60 -48.34 49.43
N LEU A 1213 2.17 -48.71 48.23
CA LEU A 1213 0.75 -48.76 47.88
C LEU A 1213 -0.01 -49.76 48.76
N PHE A 1214 0.60 -50.91 49.08
CA PHE A 1214 -0.04 -51.99 49.83
C PHE A 1214 -0.19 -51.62 51.29
N ARG A 1215 0.86 -51.01 51.84
CA ARG A 1215 0.90 -50.44 53.17
C ARG A 1215 -0.15 -49.35 53.33
N GLN A 1216 -0.27 -48.44 52.37
CA GLN A 1216 -1.28 -47.38 52.41
C GLN A 1216 -2.71 -47.91 52.24
N THR A 1217 -2.91 -48.95 51.42
CA THR A 1217 -4.24 -49.52 51.17
C THR A 1217 -4.76 -50.35 52.34
N THR A 1218 -3.88 -51.13 52.97
CA THR A 1218 -4.26 -52.05 54.05
C THR A 1218 -4.06 -51.47 55.45
N LEU A 1219 -3.25 -50.40 55.57
CA LEU A 1219 -2.77 -49.80 56.81
C LEU A 1219 -1.97 -50.77 57.70
N LEU A 1220 -1.52 -51.91 57.17
CA LEU A 1220 -0.67 -52.82 57.92
C LEU A 1220 0.70 -52.17 58.20
N SER A 1221 1.32 -52.60 59.29
CA SER A 1221 2.71 -52.26 59.57
C SER A 1221 3.63 -52.75 58.46
N GLU A 1222 4.72 -52.02 58.24
CA GLU A 1222 5.64 -52.26 57.14
C GLU A 1222 6.19 -53.70 57.14
N LYS A 1223 6.43 -54.26 58.34
CA LYS A 1223 6.90 -55.65 58.50
C LYS A 1223 5.90 -56.68 57.98
N TRP A 1224 4.59 -56.46 58.15
CA TRP A 1224 3.57 -57.36 57.62
C TRP A 1224 3.35 -57.15 56.13
N CYS A 1225 3.43 -55.91 55.63
CA CYS A 1225 3.37 -55.62 54.21
C CYS A 1225 4.52 -56.32 53.47
N LEU A 1226 5.74 -56.23 54.02
CA LEU A 1226 6.93 -56.88 53.46
C LEU A 1226 6.73 -58.38 53.34
N ARG A 1227 6.32 -59.03 54.42
CA ARG A 1227 6.15 -60.48 54.45
C ARG A 1227 5.07 -60.97 53.46
N ILE A 1228 3.93 -60.30 53.38
CA ILE A 1228 2.82 -60.71 52.50
C ILE A 1228 3.17 -60.47 51.03
N LEU A 1229 3.84 -59.36 50.72
CA LEU A 1229 4.32 -59.11 49.35
C LEU A 1229 5.47 -60.03 48.95
N GLU A 1230 6.37 -60.41 49.87
CA GLU A 1230 7.39 -61.42 49.61
C GLU A 1230 6.77 -62.80 49.35
N ASP A 1231 5.81 -63.24 50.16
CA ASP A 1231 5.08 -64.51 49.95
C ASP A 1231 4.26 -64.50 48.63
N ALA A 1232 3.86 -63.32 48.16
CA ALA A 1232 3.22 -63.09 46.87
C ALA A 1232 4.21 -62.78 45.72
N ASN A 1233 5.52 -62.95 45.92
CA ASN A 1233 6.58 -62.65 44.95
C ASN A 1233 6.54 -61.22 44.36
N GLY A 1234 6.01 -60.25 45.09
CA GLY A 1234 5.94 -58.84 44.70
C GLY A 1234 4.73 -58.41 43.90
N ASP A 1235 3.80 -59.33 43.61
CA ASP A 1235 2.56 -59.01 42.91
C ASP A 1235 1.51 -58.44 43.87
N PHE A 1236 1.08 -57.21 43.60
CA PHE A 1236 0.15 -56.46 44.47
C PHE A 1236 -1.23 -57.11 44.59
N THR A 1237 -1.77 -57.63 43.47
CA THR A 1237 -3.12 -58.18 43.44
C THR A 1237 -3.18 -59.47 44.26
N THR A 1238 -2.16 -60.32 44.12
CA THR A 1238 -2.03 -61.56 44.88
C THR A 1238 -1.81 -61.27 46.37
N ALA A 1239 -0.96 -60.29 46.70
CA ALA A 1239 -0.76 -59.85 48.07
C ALA A 1239 -2.06 -59.36 48.72
N LEU A 1240 -2.91 -58.63 48.00
CA LEU A 1240 -4.18 -58.11 48.53
C LEU A 1240 -5.19 -59.22 48.81
N ASN A 1241 -5.20 -60.25 47.97
CA ASN A 1241 -6.03 -61.42 48.20
C ASN A 1241 -5.57 -62.20 49.44
N TYR A 1242 -4.26 -62.40 49.62
CA TYR A 1242 -3.72 -63.02 50.85
C TYR A 1242 -4.04 -62.21 52.09
N PHE A 1243 -3.89 -60.87 52.03
CA PHE A 1243 -4.28 -60.00 53.13
C PHE A 1243 -5.78 -60.12 53.46
N LEU A 1244 -6.66 -60.09 52.46
CA LEU A 1244 -8.11 -60.18 52.67
C LEU A 1244 -8.53 -61.53 53.25
N GLU A 1245 -7.91 -62.63 52.81
CA GLU A 1245 -8.11 -63.97 53.38
C GLU A 1245 -7.70 -63.99 54.86
N MET A 1246 -6.49 -63.50 55.17
CA MET A 1246 -5.95 -63.43 56.54
C MET A 1246 -6.76 -62.47 57.43
N TYR A 1247 -7.27 -61.37 56.88
CA TYR A 1247 -8.09 -60.40 57.60
C TYR A 1247 -9.49 -60.96 57.92
N LYS A 1248 -10.11 -61.68 56.97
CA LYS A 1248 -11.42 -62.33 57.19
C LYS A 1248 -11.40 -63.36 58.32
N ILE A 1249 -10.28 -64.08 58.47
CA ILE A 1249 -10.10 -65.04 59.58
C ILE A 1249 -9.58 -64.38 60.87
N GLN A 1250 -9.55 -63.04 60.92
CA GLN A 1250 -9.08 -62.24 62.05
C GLN A 1250 -7.63 -62.57 62.48
N PHE A 1251 -6.77 -62.91 61.50
CA PHE A 1251 -5.39 -63.29 61.77
C PHE A 1251 -4.56 -62.13 62.34
N PHE A 1252 -4.82 -60.90 61.87
CA PHE A 1252 -4.10 -59.70 62.30
C PHE A 1252 -4.71 -59.13 63.58
N LYS A 1253 -3.86 -58.74 64.53
CA LYS A 1253 -4.26 -58.03 65.75
C LYS A 1253 -4.27 -56.54 65.48
N LYS A 1254 -4.96 -55.78 66.35
CA LYS A 1254 -5.10 -54.32 66.20
C LYS A 1254 -3.74 -53.59 66.15
N GLU A 1255 -2.75 -54.13 66.84
CA GLU A 1255 -1.37 -53.63 66.93
C GLU A 1255 -0.58 -53.80 65.62
N ASP A 1256 -1.01 -54.73 64.76
CA ASP A 1256 -0.32 -55.04 63.51
C ASP A 1256 -0.59 -53.99 62.42
N PHE A 1257 -1.54 -53.08 62.67
CA PHE A 1257 -1.93 -51.98 61.80
C PHE A 1257 -1.42 -50.64 62.33
N ASN A 1258 -0.85 -49.86 61.42
CA ASN A 1258 -0.43 -48.48 61.66
C ASN A 1258 -1.63 -47.54 61.43
N PHE A 1259 -2.59 -47.59 62.34
CA PHE A 1259 -3.74 -46.67 62.36
C PHE A 1259 -3.37 -45.25 62.80
#